data_AF-A0A0P4USP1-F1
#
_entry.id   AF-A0A0P4USP1-F1
#
_cell.length_a   1.000
_cell.length_b   1.000
_cell.length_c   1.000
_cell.angle_alpha   90.00
_cell.angle_beta   90.00
_cell.angle_gamma   90.00
#
_symmetry.space_group_name_H-M   'P 1'
#
loop_
_entity.id
_entity.type
_entity.pdbx_description
1 polymer ?
#
loop_
_entity_poly.entity_id
_entity_poly.type
_entity_poly.pdbx_seq_one_letter_code
_entity_poly.pdbx_strand_id
1 'polypeptide(L)'
;MPIKRRNFLIFLGAAAGTTAIGSLIKNNQKFSMPFQSANTAGTLSNVSFKPLQSPMSLLTDIKSTTATEFEVVDDLIVPEGFSYQVIGAWGDKIGDSRFGYNNDYLSFVETAPNEGFLTINFEYISAIPWLQSYSKVLGKELPKAAVEKELQKTKGVNAFALPEKNPLKAQIKTICKEALIDQGMGVISIRKNADGKWERTFSNVDRRITGISGLEDDRYLACTGPAKAVFQKKTGKGYMDKLGDRMIGTFGNCAGGTTPWGTVLSAEENIQVQVPDPVYADGTSFPPDRVTFTIDEEEVSGQGNVFGLAGNKYGWIVEVDPANPKDFGTKHTWLGRYRHEAVGVRVEAGKPLAFYSGCDRRSGHIYKFVSRDPVSNPKDKANSRLLSDGMLYAAKFNEDGTGRWIALKPDTPVNPEDPSTIVGSMINLPKRPDGGFTPVRTKSAIDQYKQKFKTLGDLYEGNAIEKQGAILIDAHYAANACGATCTARPEDTEIAPDGSLYISFTSGSPDSRDGGPDKRVFKGPNGEAPYEYGFVMHVVEDNNDPAAMTFQWKMMAMGGEPTAGGAGFSNPDNLLIDPDGHVWIVTDMSSDKLNKAVPKRIGKNGVPTSQSNLRGLFGNNSLWFVPTSGENAGNAYLFAMAPIEAELTGPFLSRDRQTLFLAVQHPGESNGIRQNLKSETRKYAMKTTDGDEFTQTRQVPIGSNFPDKKANAAPRPCVVVVTKSDRQNITSA
;
A
#
# COMPACT_ATOMS: atom_id res chain seq x y z
N MET A 1 58.49 -12.65 4.84
CA MET A 1 57.57 -11.90 3.94
C MET A 1 56.73 -12.91 3.17
N PRO A 2 55.43 -12.63 2.96
CA PRO A 2 54.42 -13.67 2.80
C PRO A 2 54.09 -13.95 1.33
N ILE A 3 53.85 -15.22 1.03
CA ILE A 3 52.96 -15.65 -0.05
C ILE A 3 52.07 -16.74 0.54
N LYS A 4 50.75 -16.51 0.59
CA LYS A 4 49.77 -17.50 1.06
C LYS A 4 48.81 -17.89 -0.06
N ARG A 5 48.84 -19.20 -0.32
CA ARG A 5 47.72 -20.14 -0.54
C ARG A 5 46.68 -19.79 -1.60
N ARG A 6 46.93 -20.30 -2.82
CA ARG A 6 45.90 -20.87 -3.69
C ARG A 6 46.37 -22.24 -4.20
N ASN A 7 45.50 -23.24 -4.03
CA ASN A 7 45.37 -24.51 -4.75
C ASN A 7 46.43 -25.61 -4.55
N PHE A 8 46.05 -26.76 -3.96
CA PHE A 8 46.06 -28.06 -4.64
C PHE A 8 45.39 -29.21 -3.83
N LEU A 9 44.32 -29.75 -4.42
CA LEU A 9 43.75 -31.12 -4.47
C LEU A 9 43.85 -32.17 -3.33
N ILE A 10 42.65 -32.65 -2.94
CA ILE A 10 42.14 -34.04 -2.83
C ILE A 10 43.15 -35.19 -2.63
N PHE A 11 43.00 -35.96 -1.53
CA PHE A 11 42.85 -37.44 -1.59
C PHE A 11 42.41 -38.08 -0.25
N LEU A 12 41.74 -39.24 -0.36
CA LEU A 12 41.13 -40.10 0.66
C LEU A 12 42.05 -40.54 1.83
N GLY A 13 41.43 -40.83 2.99
CA GLY A 13 42.00 -41.69 4.02
C GLY A 13 40.98 -42.13 5.09
N ALA A 14 40.56 -43.39 5.02
CA ALA A 14 39.92 -44.16 6.10
C ALA A 14 40.86 -44.25 7.34
N ALA A 15 40.51 -44.66 8.57
CA ALA A 15 39.47 -45.55 9.10
C ALA A 15 39.39 -45.40 10.65
N ALA A 16 38.30 -45.92 11.24
CA ALA A 16 38.16 -46.54 12.59
C ALA A 16 38.56 -45.73 13.86
N GLY A 17 37.79 -45.70 14.97
CA GLY A 17 36.56 -46.37 15.36
C GLY A 17 36.25 -46.12 16.87
N THR A 18 35.00 -46.42 17.25
CA THR A 18 34.47 -46.74 18.61
C THR A 18 34.44 -45.63 19.69
N THR A 19 33.40 -45.36 20.49
CA THR A 19 32.03 -45.88 20.73
C THR A 19 31.32 -44.98 21.77
N ALA A 20 29.99 -44.82 21.63
CA ALA A 20 28.94 -44.49 22.63
C ALA A 20 29.10 -43.21 23.51
N ILE A 21 28.13 -42.29 23.61
CA ILE A 21 26.80 -42.42 24.25
C ILE A 21 25.94 -41.19 23.84
N GLY A 22 24.63 -41.36 23.65
CA GLY A 22 23.65 -40.27 23.86
C GLY A 22 22.69 -39.97 22.71
N SER A 23 21.61 -40.75 22.62
CA SER A 23 20.42 -40.40 21.84
C SER A 23 19.69 -39.21 22.48
N LEU A 24 19.39 -38.17 21.70
CA LEU A 24 18.18 -37.31 21.70
C LEU A 24 18.50 -35.92 21.11
N ILE A 25 18.59 -35.82 19.78
CA ILE A 25 18.37 -34.55 19.07
C ILE A 25 17.50 -34.88 17.85
N LYS A 26 16.22 -34.52 17.94
CA LYS A 26 15.29 -34.54 16.81
C LYS A 26 15.65 -33.40 15.85
N ASN A 27 15.98 -33.81 14.62
CA ASN A 27 15.94 -33.08 13.36
C ASN A 27 15.67 -31.56 13.40
N ASN A 28 16.75 -30.77 13.41
CA ASN A 28 16.77 -29.48 12.72
C ASN A 28 17.11 -29.75 11.25
N GLN A 29 16.10 -29.89 10.38
CA GLN A 29 16.31 -29.71 8.95
C GLN A 29 16.58 -28.23 8.71
N LYS A 30 17.87 -27.87 8.70
CA LYS A 30 18.35 -26.62 8.10
C LYS A 30 18.03 -26.69 6.62
N PHE A 31 16.99 -25.97 6.18
CA PHE A 31 16.88 -25.56 4.78
C PHE A 31 18.05 -24.63 4.48
N SER A 32 19.15 -25.18 3.96
CA SER A 32 20.22 -24.40 3.37
C SER A 32 19.79 -24.01 1.94
N MET A 33 19.57 -22.73 1.69
CA MET A 33 19.54 -22.19 0.34
C MET A 33 20.98 -21.92 -0.14
N PRO A 34 21.30 -22.14 -1.43
CA PRO A 34 22.61 -21.86 -1.98
C PRO A 34 22.67 -20.39 -2.43
N PHE A 35 23.17 -19.51 -1.58
CA PHE A 35 23.72 -18.23 -2.08
C PHE A 35 25.22 -18.42 -2.29
N GLN A 36 25.57 -18.98 -3.45
CA GLN A 36 26.93 -19.05 -3.95
C GLN A 36 26.92 -18.65 -5.43
N SER A 37 27.45 -17.45 -5.71
CA SER A 37 27.96 -16.98 -7.01
C SER A 37 27.20 -17.48 -8.27
N ALA A 38 26.26 -16.69 -8.75
CA ALA A 38 25.77 -16.83 -10.12
C ALA A 38 26.91 -16.49 -11.09
N ASN A 39 27.62 -17.51 -11.58
CA ASN A 39 28.54 -17.41 -12.69
C ASN A 39 28.26 -18.56 -13.66
N THR A 40 27.11 -18.47 -14.33
CA THR A 40 26.77 -19.20 -15.55
C THR A 40 25.74 -18.39 -16.30
N ALA A 41 26.11 -17.90 -17.48
CA ALA A 41 25.18 -17.31 -18.43
C ALA A 41 24.13 -18.37 -18.82
N GLY A 42 22.96 -18.32 -18.18
CA GLY A 42 21.83 -19.19 -18.47
C GLY A 42 21.04 -18.67 -19.67
N THR A 43 20.82 -19.54 -20.65
CA THR A 43 19.82 -19.39 -21.71
C THR A 43 18.42 -19.12 -21.11
N LEU A 44 17.61 -18.24 -21.72
CA LEU A 44 16.17 -18.13 -21.42
C LEU A 44 15.57 -19.53 -21.52
N SER A 45 14.97 -20.01 -20.43
CA SER A 45 13.98 -21.07 -20.53
C SER A 45 12.98 -20.94 -19.37
N ASN A 46 11.71 -20.75 -19.78
CA ASN A 46 10.47 -20.96 -19.02
C ASN A 46 9.98 -19.81 -18.11
N VAL A 47 9.72 -18.63 -18.70
CA VAL A 47 8.63 -17.75 -18.24
C VAL A 47 7.68 -17.51 -19.42
N SER A 48 6.37 -17.38 -19.17
CA SER A 48 5.30 -17.35 -20.21
C SER A 48 5.37 -16.19 -21.21
N PHE A 49 6.20 -15.18 -20.93
CA PHE A 49 6.32 -13.96 -21.70
C PHE A 49 7.79 -13.56 -21.87
N LYS A 50 8.07 -12.75 -22.89
CA LYS A 50 9.38 -12.10 -23.04
C LYS A 50 9.39 -10.84 -22.16
N PRO A 51 10.24 -10.76 -21.12
CA PRO A 51 10.27 -9.59 -20.25
C PRO A 51 10.55 -8.30 -21.02
N LEU A 52 10.00 -7.18 -20.53
CA LEU A 52 10.29 -5.86 -21.10
C LEU A 52 11.75 -5.48 -20.81
N GLN A 53 12.31 -4.67 -21.71
CA GLN A 53 13.62 -4.07 -21.47
C GLN A 53 13.51 -3.03 -20.36
N SER A 54 14.24 -3.25 -19.26
CA SER A 54 14.37 -2.28 -18.18
C SER A 54 15.32 -1.14 -18.58
N PRO A 55 15.13 0.09 -18.06
CA PRO A 55 16.12 1.16 -18.19
C PRO A 55 17.49 0.78 -17.59
N MET A 56 17.50 -0.15 -16.63
CA MET A 56 18.69 -0.67 -15.95
C MET A 56 18.99 -2.10 -16.40
N SER A 57 20.27 -2.45 -16.52
CA SER A 57 20.67 -3.83 -16.81
C SER A 57 20.34 -4.77 -15.65
N LEU A 58 19.61 -5.84 -15.93
CA LEU A 58 19.21 -6.85 -14.96
C LEU A 58 20.15 -8.06 -15.05
N LEU A 59 20.31 -8.80 -13.95
CA LEU A 59 21.09 -10.04 -13.95
C LEU A 59 20.44 -11.16 -14.77
N THR A 60 19.16 -11.03 -15.09
CA THR A 60 18.37 -11.93 -15.91
C THR A 60 18.54 -11.67 -17.42
N ASP A 61 19.26 -10.62 -17.82
CA ASP A 61 19.47 -10.27 -19.23
C ASP A 61 20.51 -11.20 -19.90
N ILE A 62 20.11 -11.90 -20.98
CA ILE A 62 20.95 -12.89 -21.69
C ILE A 62 22.23 -12.29 -22.30
N LYS A 63 22.18 -11.01 -22.66
CA LYS A 63 23.32 -10.24 -23.16
C LYS A 63 23.20 -8.86 -22.56
N SER A 64 24.14 -8.51 -21.69
CA SER A 64 24.34 -7.14 -21.19
C SER A 64 24.77 -6.23 -22.35
N THR A 65 23.88 -5.98 -23.31
CA THR A 65 24.07 -4.89 -24.26
C THR A 65 23.68 -3.62 -23.51
N THR A 66 24.69 -2.99 -22.94
CA THR A 66 24.62 -1.67 -22.32
C THR A 66 23.91 -0.69 -23.26
N ALA A 67 22.63 -0.42 -22.99
CA ALA A 67 21.84 0.51 -23.79
C ALA A 67 22.22 1.95 -23.38
N THR A 68 23.04 2.61 -24.19
CA THR A 68 23.45 4.02 -23.99
C THR A 68 22.31 5.00 -24.25
N GLU A 69 21.23 4.54 -24.87
CA GLU A 69 20.00 5.29 -25.11
C GLU A 69 18.79 4.48 -24.64
N PHE A 70 17.79 5.15 -24.07
CA PHE A 70 16.53 4.55 -23.66
C PHE A 70 15.39 5.55 -23.86
N GLU A 71 14.30 5.13 -24.48
CA GLU A 71 13.11 5.95 -24.68
C GLU A 71 12.12 5.75 -23.54
N VAL A 72 11.75 6.83 -22.85
CA VAL A 72 10.67 6.78 -21.87
C VAL A 72 9.36 7.12 -22.58
N VAL A 73 8.36 6.25 -22.44
CA VAL A 73 7.09 6.37 -23.14
C VAL A 73 5.99 6.81 -22.17
N ASP A 74 5.14 7.73 -22.63
CA ASP A 74 3.91 8.15 -21.92
C ASP A 74 2.74 7.23 -22.32
N ASP A 75 2.86 5.96 -21.98
CA ASP A 75 1.87 4.91 -22.26
C ASP A 75 2.06 3.72 -21.32
N LEU A 76 1.03 2.88 -21.17
CA LEU A 76 1.16 1.57 -20.54
C LEU A 76 1.85 0.62 -21.51
N ILE A 77 3.06 0.17 -21.16
CA ILE A 77 3.82 -0.79 -21.97
C ILE A 77 3.65 -2.19 -21.37
N VAL A 78 3.29 -3.16 -22.22
CA VAL A 78 3.13 -4.59 -21.86
C VAL A 78 3.95 -5.46 -22.82
N PRO A 79 4.23 -6.73 -22.50
CA PRO A 79 5.13 -7.58 -23.29
C PRO A 79 4.61 -7.83 -24.71
N GLU A 80 5.53 -8.19 -25.61
CA GLU A 80 5.17 -8.65 -26.95
C GLU A 80 4.17 -9.82 -26.88
N GLY A 81 3.12 -9.76 -27.71
CA GLY A 81 2.03 -10.74 -27.68
C GLY A 81 0.91 -10.41 -26.68
N PHE A 82 1.06 -9.36 -25.87
CA PHE A 82 0.01 -8.82 -25.00
C PHE A 82 -0.59 -7.52 -25.56
N SER A 83 -1.79 -7.21 -25.11
CA SER A 83 -2.45 -5.94 -25.37
C SER A 83 -3.26 -5.50 -24.16
N TYR A 84 -3.57 -4.22 -24.07
CA TYR A 84 -4.46 -3.70 -23.03
C TYR A 84 -5.69 -3.00 -23.61
N GLN A 85 -6.76 -2.96 -22.83
CA GLN A 85 -7.99 -2.23 -23.12
C GLN A 85 -8.42 -1.42 -21.89
N VAL A 86 -8.79 -0.15 -22.08
CA VAL A 86 -9.39 0.68 -21.02
C VAL A 86 -10.85 0.26 -20.81
N ILE A 87 -11.23 -0.03 -19.56
CA ILE A 87 -12.59 -0.45 -19.17
C ILE A 87 -13.38 0.70 -18.52
N GLY A 88 -12.69 1.61 -17.83
CA GLY A 88 -13.27 2.83 -17.30
C GLY A 88 -12.18 3.83 -16.92
N ALA A 89 -12.47 5.11 -17.10
CA ALA A 89 -11.57 6.21 -16.78
C ALA A 89 -12.32 7.33 -16.04
N TRP A 90 -11.58 8.14 -15.27
CA TRP A 90 -12.15 9.26 -14.50
C TRP A 90 -13.15 10.08 -15.31
N GLY A 91 -14.31 10.34 -14.71
CA GLY A 91 -15.43 11.05 -15.34
C GLY A 91 -16.45 10.17 -16.07
N ASP A 92 -16.13 8.92 -16.40
CA ASP A 92 -17.09 8.00 -17.01
C ASP A 92 -18.28 7.74 -16.07
N LYS A 93 -19.49 7.53 -16.58
CA LYS A 93 -20.67 7.33 -15.72
C LYS A 93 -20.58 6.04 -14.89
N ILE A 94 -20.91 6.10 -13.60
CA ILE A 94 -21.16 4.93 -12.74
C ILE A 94 -22.44 5.17 -11.95
N GLY A 95 -23.50 4.43 -12.24
CA GLY A 95 -24.79 4.60 -11.58
C GLY A 95 -25.32 6.03 -11.70
N ASP A 96 -25.57 6.65 -10.54
CA ASP A 96 -26.00 8.05 -10.35
C ASP A 96 -24.82 9.05 -10.24
N SER A 97 -23.58 8.58 -10.40
CA SER A 97 -22.35 9.33 -10.22
C SER A 97 -21.36 9.06 -11.37
N ARG A 98 -20.07 9.24 -11.10
CA ARG A 98 -18.96 9.10 -12.06
C ARG A 98 -17.87 8.17 -11.54
N PHE A 99 -17.02 7.71 -12.44
CA PHE A 99 -15.76 7.04 -12.15
C PHE A 99 -14.84 8.03 -11.45
N GLY A 100 -14.34 7.67 -10.28
CA GLY A 100 -13.56 8.54 -9.41
C GLY A 100 -12.15 8.80 -9.91
N TYR A 101 -11.33 9.38 -9.04
CA TYR A 101 -9.96 9.80 -9.31
C TYR A 101 -8.97 8.92 -8.56
N ASN A 102 -7.79 8.69 -9.15
CA ASN A 102 -6.69 7.87 -8.64
C ASN A 102 -7.14 6.48 -8.14
N ASN A 103 -7.12 5.49 -9.03
CA ASN A 103 -7.60 4.14 -8.72
C ASN A 103 -6.50 3.28 -8.12
N ASP A 104 -6.73 2.71 -6.94
CA ASP A 104 -5.64 2.06 -6.21
C ASP A 104 -5.83 0.56 -5.94
N TYR A 105 -7.09 0.10 -5.88
CA TYR A 105 -7.40 -1.32 -5.73
C TYR A 105 -8.40 -1.79 -6.77
N LEU A 106 -8.25 -3.04 -7.19
CA LEU A 106 -9.22 -3.74 -8.02
C LEU A 106 -9.58 -5.10 -7.41
N SER A 107 -10.87 -5.42 -7.43
CA SER A 107 -11.38 -6.74 -7.08
C SER A 107 -12.46 -7.15 -8.06
N PHE A 108 -12.27 -8.30 -8.72
CA PHE A 108 -13.26 -8.85 -9.63
C PHE A 108 -13.99 -10.05 -9.00
N VAL A 109 -15.25 -9.83 -8.64
CA VAL A 109 -16.15 -10.87 -8.11
C VAL A 109 -16.97 -11.44 -9.26
N GLU A 110 -16.58 -12.62 -9.74
CA GLU A 110 -17.28 -13.34 -10.81
C GLU A 110 -18.69 -13.79 -10.38
N THR A 111 -19.69 -13.50 -11.22
CA THR A 111 -21.06 -14.01 -11.12
C THR A 111 -21.32 -15.16 -12.09
N ALA A 112 -20.59 -15.17 -13.20
CA ALA A 112 -20.55 -16.24 -14.18
C ALA A 112 -19.16 -16.25 -14.87
N PRO A 113 -18.79 -17.30 -15.63
CA PRO A 113 -17.52 -17.29 -16.35
C PRO A 113 -17.36 -16.04 -17.23
N ASN A 114 -16.30 -15.27 -17.00
CA ASN A 114 -16.03 -14.01 -17.69
C ASN A 114 -17.11 -12.91 -17.52
N GLU A 115 -17.86 -12.93 -16.42
CA GLU A 115 -18.86 -11.92 -16.10
C GLU A 115 -18.91 -11.69 -14.59
N GLY A 116 -19.03 -10.44 -14.16
CA GLY A 116 -19.08 -10.14 -12.74
C GLY A 116 -19.04 -8.66 -12.42
N PHE A 117 -18.68 -8.38 -11.17
CA PHE A 117 -18.58 -7.04 -10.62
C PHE A 117 -17.12 -6.70 -10.35
N LEU A 118 -16.65 -5.61 -10.95
CA LEU A 118 -15.35 -5.03 -10.65
C LEU A 118 -15.53 -3.90 -9.64
N THR A 119 -15.01 -4.09 -8.45
CA THR A 119 -14.92 -3.06 -7.41
C THR A 119 -13.60 -2.33 -7.53
N ILE A 120 -13.65 -1.01 -7.40
CA ILE A 120 -12.52 -0.10 -7.61
C ILE A 120 -12.45 0.85 -6.42
N ASN A 121 -11.27 1.02 -5.84
CA ASN A 121 -11.00 2.07 -4.86
C ASN A 121 -10.50 3.33 -5.55
N PHE A 122 -10.97 4.49 -5.10
CA PHE A 122 -10.58 5.82 -5.56
C PHE A 122 -9.99 6.59 -4.38
N GLU A 123 -8.69 6.86 -4.44
CA GLU A 123 -7.89 7.13 -3.26
C GLU A 123 -7.87 8.62 -2.89
N TYR A 124 -7.25 9.46 -3.72
CA TYR A 124 -7.01 10.88 -3.45
C TYR A 124 -7.09 11.75 -4.72
N ILE A 125 -6.83 13.05 -4.56
CA ILE A 125 -6.80 14.05 -5.64
C ILE A 125 -5.37 14.54 -5.88
N SER A 126 -4.77 14.18 -7.01
CA SER A 126 -3.55 14.84 -7.49
C SER A 126 -3.92 16.24 -8.03
N ALA A 127 -3.58 17.29 -7.27
CA ALA A 127 -4.07 18.65 -7.49
C ALA A 127 -3.80 19.20 -8.90
N ILE A 128 -2.57 19.04 -9.40
CA ILE A 128 -2.15 19.55 -10.72
C ILE A 128 -3.04 19.00 -11.84
N PRO A 129 -3.02 17.69 -12.15
CA PRO A 129 -3.79 17.16 -13.26
C PRO A 129 -5.30 17.28 -13.04
N TRP A 130 -5.79 17.14 -11.80
CA TRP A 130 -7.22 17.26 -11.51
C TRP A 130 -7.74 18.66 -11.81
N LEU A 131 -7.12 19.71 -11.24
CA LEU A 131 -7.55 21.10 -11.44
C LEU A 131 -7.40 21.55 -12.91
N GLN A 132 -6.35 21.11 -13.61
CA GLN A 132 -6.14 21.44 -15.04
C GLN A 132 -7.16 20.78 -15.96
N SER A 133 -7.61 19.57 -15.60
CA SER A 133 -8.42 18.70 -16.47
C SER A 133 -9.89 18.71 -16.12
N TYR A 134 -10.27 19.20 -14.93
CA TYR A 134 -11.62 19.11 -14.39
C TYR A 134 -12.70 19.57 -15.35
N SER A 135 -12.59 20.79 -15.90
CA SER A 135 -13.60 21.32 -16.83
C SER A 135 -13.62 20.58 -18.17
N LYS A 136 -12.46 20.11 -18.65
CA LYS A 136 -12.36 19.30 -19.87
C LYS A 136 -13.03 17.94 -19.72
N VAL A 137 -12.89 17.30 -18.56
CA VAL A 137 -13.42 15.95 -18.31
C VAL A 137 -14.89 15.98 -17.88
N LEU A 138 -15.29 16.96 -17.07
CA LEU A 138 -16.60 16.98 -16.42
C LEU A 138 -17.55 18.04 -16.98
N GLY A 139 -17.09 18.93 -17.86
CA GLY A 139 -17.92 19.94 -18.51
C GLY A 139 -18.44 21.04 -17.57
N LYS A 140 -17.83 21.22 -16.39
CA LYS A 140 -18.18 22.25 -15.41
C LYS A 140 -16.95 22.84 -14.72
N GLU A 141 -17.07 24.08 -14.27
CA GLU A 141 -15.97 24.84 -13.64
C GLU A 141 -15.99 24.72 -12.10
N LEU A 142 -14.80 24.75 -11.50
CA LEU A 142 -14.63 24.88 -10.05
C LEU A 142 -14.39 26.36 -9.68
N PRO A 143 -14.84 26.83 -8.50
CA PRO A 143 -14.57 28.19 -8.04
C PRO A 143 -13.11 28.38 -7.55
N LYS A 144 -12.13 27.69 -8.15
CA LYS A 144 -10.70 27.68 -7.75
C LYS A 144 -10.14 29.09 -7.62
N ALA A 145 -10.19 29.88 -8.70
CA ALA A 145 -9.57 31.21 -8.74
C ALA A 145 -10.15 32.18 -7.67
N ALA A 146 -11.44 32.06 -7.36
CA ALA A 146 -12.08 32.86 -6.31
C ALA A 146 -11.58 32.45 -4.92
N VAL A 147 -11.48 31.13 -4.67
CA VAL A 147 -10.99 30.60 -3.39
C VAL A 147 -9.50 30.90 -3.20
N GLU A 148 -8.66 30.64 -4.21
CA GLU A 148 -7.22 30.94 -4.15
C GLU A 148 -6.97 32.41 -3.85
N LYS A 149 -7.71 33.33 -4.49
CA LYS A 149 -7.59 34.76 -4.24
C LYS A 149 -7.84 35.13 -2.77
N GLU A 150 -8.82 34.52 -2.13
CA GLU A 150 -9.11 34.74 -0.72
C GLU A 150 -8.04 34.09 0.19
N LEU A 151 -7.44 32.98 -0.25
CA LEU A 151 -6.42 32.23 0.51
C LEU A 151 -4.98 32.70 0.28
N GLN A 152 -4.71 33.61 -0.67
CA GLN A 152 -3.36 34.13 -0.97
C GLN A 152 -2.57 34.66 0.25
N LYS A 153 -3.24 34.99 1.35
CA LYS A 153 -2.65 35.55 2.57
C LYS A 153 -2.50 34.54 3.72
N THR A 154 -3.02 33.32 3.58
CA THR A 154 -3.01 32.30 4.63
C THR A 154 -2.53 30.96 4.06
N LYS A 155 -1.90 30.13 4.88
CA LYS A 155 -1.50 28.77 4.46
C LYS A 155 -2.65 27.76 4.46
N GLY A 156 -3.89 28.24 4.48
CA GLY A 156 -5.10 27.44 4.71
C GLY A 156 -6.16 28.19 5.51
N VAL A 157 -7.35 27.62 5.57
CA VAL A 157 -8.49 28.19 6.31
C VAL A 157 -9.23 27.10 7.09
N ASN A 158 -9.66 27.45 8.31
CA ASN A 158 -10.63 26.66 9.04
C ASN A 158 -12.03 26.91 8.46
N ALA A 159 -12.35 26.22 7.36
CA ALA A 159 -13.62 26.38 6.65
C ALA A 159 -14.82 25.94 7.51
N PHE A 160 -14.62 25.00 8.44
CA PHE A 160 -15.62 24.58 9.43
C PHE A 160 -16.15 25.76 10.25
N ALA A 161 -15.26 26.62 10.76
CA ALA A 161 -15.61 27.75 11.61
C ALA A 161 -16.15 28.98 10.86
N LEU A 162 -16.08 29.01 9.53
CA LEU A 162 -16.68 30.10 8.77
C LEU A 162 -18.20 30.15 8.98
N PRO A 163 -18.83 31.34 9.03
CA PRO A 163 -20.28 31.47 9.10
C PRO A 163 -20.97 30.76 7.91
N GLU A 164 -22.13 30.15 8.12
CA GLU A 164 -22.83 29.40 7.05
C GLU A 164 -23.17 30.26 5.81
N LYS A 165 -23.44 31.56 6.00
CA LYS A 165 -23.72 32.49 4.89
C LYS A 165 -22.46 33.08 4.24
N ASN A 166 -21.26 32.67 4.65
CA ASN A 166 -20.01 33.17 4.10
C ASN A 166 -19.80 32.64 2.66
N PRO A 167 -19.62 33.50 1.65
CA PRO A 167 -19.40 33.08 0.26
C PRO A 167 -18.19 32.15 0.07
N LEU A 168 -17.09 32.40 0.80
CA LEU A 168 -15.90 31.56 0.76
C LEU A 168 -16.20 30.14 1.25
N LYS A 169 -17.00 29.99 2.31
CA LYS A 169 -17.43 28.67 2.80
C LYS A 169 -18.21 27.91 1.73
N ALA A 170 -19.13 28.58 1.04
CA ALA A 170 -19.92 27.95 -0.03
C ALA A 170 -19.06 27.49 -1.22
N GLN A 171 -18.07 28.30 -1.60
CA GLN A 171 -17.12 27.95 -2.67
C GLN A 171 -16.21 26.79 -2.27
N ILE A 172 -15.66 26.80 -1.04
CA ILE A 172 -14.88 25.69 -0.49
C ILE A 172 -15.74 24.41 -0.42
N LYS A 173 -16.97 24.49 0.08
CA LYS A 173 -17.91 23.35 0.08
C LYS A 173 -18.09 22.77 -1.32
N THR A 174 -18.16 23.61 -2.35
CA THR A 174 -18.28 23.14 -3.74
C THR A 174 -17.04 22.35 -4.18
N ILE A 175 -15.84 22.86 -3.95
CA ILE A 175 -14.59 22.17 -4.29
C ILE A 175 -14.46 20.86 -3.51
N CYS A 176 -14.62 20.90 -2.18
CA CYS A 176 -14.51 19.74 -1.32
C CYS A 176 -15.55 18.67 -1.66
N LYS A 177 -16.77 19.06 -2.03
CA LYS A 177 -17.82 18.12 -2.46
C LYS A 177 -17.40 17.37 -3.71
N GLU A 178 -16.88 18.06 -4.72
CA GLU A 178 -16.45 17.43 -5.97
C GLU A 178 -15.23 16.52 -5.75
N ALA A 179 -14.25 16.98 -4.97
CA ALA A 179 -13.08 16.19 -4.61
C ALA A 179 -13.45 14.91 -3.82
N LEU A 180 -14.42 14.97 -2.90
CA LEU A 180 -14.87 13.79 -2.14
C LEU A 180 -15.84 12.90 -2.94
N ILE A 181 -16.52 13.41 -3.97
CA ILE A 181 -17.26 12.57 -4.94
C ILE A 181 -16.29 11.73 -5.76
N ASP A 182 -15.11 12.29 -6.07
CA ASP A 182 -14.08 11.61 -6.84
C ASP A 182 -13.30 10.59 -6.01
N GLN A 183 -13.41 10.59 -4.67
CA GLN A 183 -12.84 9.56 -3.77
C GLN A 183 -13.90 8.54 -3.32
N GLY A 184 -13.46 7.40 -2.76
CA GLY A 184 -14.35 6.37 -2.22
C GLY A 184 -14.19 5.02 -2.91
N MET A 185 -15.31 4.32 -3.11
CA MET A 185 -15.37 3.07 -3.87
C MET A 185 -16.35 3.18 -5.04
N GLY A 186 -16.17 2.34 -6.04
CA GLY A 186 -17.12 2.12 -7.13
C GLY A 186 -17.30 0.65 -7.43
N VAL A 187 -18.52 0.27 -7.80
CA VAL A 187 -18.83 -1.06 -8.34
C VAL A 187 -19.28 -0.85 -9.78
N ILE A 188 -18.65 -1.55 -10.71
CA ILE A 188 -19.08 -1.62 -12.11
C ILE A 188 -19.31 -3.07 -12.53
N SER A 189 -20.29 -3.27 -13.39
CA SER A 189 -20.59 -4.57 -13.98
C SER A 189 -19.91 -4.71 -15.33
N ILE A 190 -19.21 -5.84 -15.52
CA ILE A 190 -18.42 -6.11 -16.72
C ILE A 190 -18.62 -7.56 -17.18
N ARG A 191 -18.43 -7.78 -18.48
CA ARG A 191 -18.38 -9.12 -19.08
C ARG A 191 -17.45 -9.18 -20.27
N LYS A 192 -17.04 -10.38 -20.66
CA LYS A 192 -16.38 -10.62 -21.94
C LYS A 192 -17.44 -10.91 -23.01
N ASN A 193 -17.42 -10.14 -24.10
CA ASN A 193 -18.34 -10.32 -25.21
C ASN A 193 -17.92 -11.47 -26.14
N ALA A 194 -18.72 -11.73 -27.18
CA ALA A 194 -18.49 -12.83 -28.12
C ALA A 194 -17.12 -12.75 -28.85
N ASP A 195 -16.58 -11.54 -29.04
CA ASP A 195 -15.27 -11.33 -29.67
C ASP A 195 -14.10 -11.57 -28.70
N GLY A 196 -14.40 -11.82 -27.41
CA GLY A 196 -13.39 -12.01 -26.37
C GLY A 196 -12.91 -10.69 -25.75
N LYS A 197 -13.57 -9.56 -26.00
CA LYS A 197 -13.23 -8.26 -25.39
C LYS A 197 -14.05 -8.02 -24.13
N TRP A 198 -13.46 -7.39 -23.14
CA TRP A 198 -14.18 -6.97 -21.94
C TRP A 198 -15.01 -5.71 -22.22
N GLU A 199 -16.22 -5.64 -21.70
CA GLU A 199 -17.11 -4.48 -21.85
C GLU A 199 -17.89 -4.25 -20.56
N ARG A 200 -18.26 -2.98 -20.32
CA ARG A 200 -19.19 -2.62 -19.25
C ARG A 200 -20.61 -2.98 -19.65
N THR A 201 -21.38 -3.54 -18.71
CA THR A 201 -22.79 -3.90 -18.95
C THR A 201 -23.76 -2.85 -18.42
N PHE A 202 -23.28 -1.88 -17.62
CA PHE A 202 -24.08 -0.78 -17.05
C PHE A 202 -25.34 -1.27 -16.33
N SER A 203 -25.23 -2.38 -15.60
CA SER A 203 -26.36 -2.94 -14.86
C SER A 203 -26.79 -2.05 -13.69
N ASN A 204 -27.92 -2.39 -13.07
CA ASN A 204 -28.47 -1.66 -11.93
C ASN A 204 -27.66 -1.79 -10.63
N VAL A 205 -26.59 -2.60 -10.60
CA VAL A 205 -25.68 -2.67 -9.45
C VAL A 205 -24.56 -1.63 -9.51
N ASP A 206 -24.33 -1.02 -10.68
CA ASP A 206 -23.31 0.02 -10.86
C ASP A 206 -23.60 1.20 -9.93
N ARG A 207 -22.69 1.49 -9.01
CA ARG A 207 -22.88 2.53 -8.00
C ARG A 207 -21.57 3.08 -7.46
N ARG A 208 -21.65 4.25 -6.82
CA ARG A 208 -20.54 4.86 -6.05
C ARG A 208 -20.87 4.90 -4.57
N ILE A 209 -19.86 4.64 -3.76
CA ILE A 209 -19.82 4.93 -2.32
C ILE A 209 -18.74 6.00 -2.19
N THR A 210 -19.14 7.26 -2.01
CA THR A 210 -18.22 8.40 -2.09
C THR A 210 -17.73 8.85 -0.72
N GLY A 211 -16.76 9.77 -0.69
CA GLY A 211 -16.33 10.45 0.54
C GLY A 211 -17.41 11.25 1.27
N ILE A 212 -18.60 11.40 0.67
CA ILE A 212 -19.76 12.11 1.24
C ILE A 212 -21.07 11.30 1.20
N SER A 213 -21.03 9.99 0.93
CA SER A 213 -22.23 9.15 1.05
C SER A 213 -22.80 9.21 2.47
N GLY A 214 -24.10 9.40 2.63
CA GLY A 214 -24.76 9.68 3.90
C GLY A 214 -24.81 11.16 4.31
N LEU A 215 -24.08 12.06 3.64
CA LEU A 215 -24.12 13.49 3.97
C LEU A 215 -25.46 14.15 3.58
N GLU A 216 -25.97 13.81 2.40
CA GLU A 216 -27.17 14.45 1.81
C GLU A 216 -28.24 13.45 1.33
N ASP A 217 -27.96 12.14 1.40
CA ASP A 217 -28.76 11.09 0.76
C ASP A 217 -29.17 9.95 1.70
N ASP A 218 -28.89 10.09 3.01
CA ASP A 218 -29.13 9.10 4.06
C ASP A 218 -28.45 7.71 3.86
N ARG A 219 -27.56 7.57 2.86
CA ARG A 219 -26.78 6.35 2.58
C ARG A 219 -25.57 6.21 3.50
N TYR A 220 -25.80 6.30 4.81
CA TYR A 220 -24.75 6.14 5.81
C TYR A 220 -24.11 4.76 5.73
N LEU A 221 -22.78 4.72 5.90
CA LEU A 221 -22.08 3.48 6.14
C LEU A 221 -22.38 2.99 7.57
N ALA A 222 -22.43 1.68 7.74
CA ALA A 222 -22.57 1.04 9.04
C ALA A 222 -21.21 0.91 9.74
N CYS A 223 -21.21 0.57 11.04
CA CYS A 223 -20.01 0.15 11.74
C CYS A 223 -20.27 -1.00 12.73
N THR A 224 -19.25 -1.82 12.95
CA THR A 224 -19.24 -2.94 13.91
C THR A 224 -18.10 -2.80 14.91
N GLY A 225 -18.09 -3.61 15.97
CA GLY A 225 -16.99 -3.69 16.93
C GLY A 225 -16.98 -2.61 18.04
N PRO A 226 -15.93 -2.60 18.90
CA PRO A 226 -15.93 -1.85 20.16
C PRO A 226 -15.91 -0.33 20.01
N ALA A 227 -15.33 0.21 18.94
CA ALA A 227 -15.26 1.67 18.75
C ALA A 227 -16.65 2.31 18.57
N LYS A 228 -17.66 1.49 18.21
CA LYS A 228 -19.08 1.87 18.23
C LYS A 228 -19.51 2.50 19.55
N ALA A 229 -19.04 1.98 20.68
CA ALA A 229 -19.35 2.52 22.00
C ALA A 229 -18.80 3.96 22.19
N VAL A 230 -17.65 4.26 21.59
CA VAL A 230 -17.05 5.61 21.61
C VAL A 230 -17.84 6.57 20.73
N PHE A 231 -18.27 6.13 19.53
CA PHE A 231 -19.05 6.97 18.62
C PHE A 231 -20.44 7.33 19.17
N GLN A 232 -21.02 6.48 20.03
CA GLN A 232 -22.34 6.67 20.63
C GLN A 232 -22.33 7.50 21.94
N LYS A 233 -21.15 7.93 22.41
CA LYS A 233 -21.01 8.77 23.62
C LYS A 233 -21.91 10.00 23.54
N LYS A 234 -22.45 10.39 24.70
CA LYS A 234 -23.22 11.65 24.86
C LYS A 234 -22.34 12.81 25.31
N THR A 235 -21.24 12.49 25.99
CA THR A 235 -20.22 13.41 26.49
C THR A 235 -18.86 12.77 26.32
N GLY A 236 -17.86 13.55 25.92
CA GLY A 236 -16.48 13.12 25.79
C GLY A 236 -15.52 14.32 25.83
N LYS A 237 -14.22 14.04 25.82
CA LYS A 237 -13.16 15.06 25.91
C LYS A 237 -13.00 15.89 24.64
N GLY A 238 -13.28 15.30 23.49
CA GLY A 238 -13.08 15.86 22.17
C GLY A 238 -14.36 16.16 21.41
N TYR A 239 -14.21 16.25 20.10
CA TYR A 239 -15.29 16.54 19.17
C TYR A 239 -16.21 15.32 18.96
N MET A 240 -17.51 15.59 18.92
CA MET A 240 -18.56 14.63 18.61
C MET A 240 -19.46 15.23 17.52
N ASP A 241 -19.57 14.54 16.39
CA ASP A 241 -20.35 14.98 15.21
C ASP A 241 -21.88 14.86 15.41
N LYS A 242 -22.32 14.28 16.53
CA LYS A 242 -23.72 14.00 16.88
C LYS A 242 -24.43 13.02 15.94
N LEU A 243 -23.70 12.28 15.11
CA LEU A 243 -24.26 11.25 14.24
C LEU A 243 -24.37 9.88 14.92
N GLY A 244 -23.72 9.72 16.07
CA GLY A 244 -23.62 8.43 16.74
C GLY A 244 -22.70 7.51 15.95
N ASP A 245 -23.13 6.27 15.73
CA ASP A 245 -22.44 5.24 14.95
C ASP A 245 -22.65 5.33 13.43
N ARG A 246 -23.45 6.30 12.95
CA ARG A 246 -23.60 6.55 11.51
C ARG A 246 -22.35 7.19 10.93
N MET A 247 -21.90 6.68 9.79
CA MET A 247 -20.67 7.09 9.12
C MET A 247 -20.96 7.79 7.80
N ILE A 248 -20.36 8.97 7.60
CA ILE A 248 -20.42 9.70 6.32
C ILE A 248 -19.20 9.28 5.50
N GLY A 249 -19.48 8.61 4.39
CA GLY A 249 -18.53 8.29 3.33
C GLY A 249 -17.29 7.49 3.75
N THR A 250 -16.44 7.33 2.74
CA THR A 250 -15.11 6.72 2.84
C THR A 250 -14.20 7.39 1.81
N PHE A 251 -12.94 7.63 2.17
CA PHE A 251 -11.95 8.34 1.34
C PHE A 251 -10.53 7.94 1.76
N GLY A 252 -9.53 8.29 0.95
CA GLY A 252 -8.19 7.71 1.09
C GLY A 252 -8.26 6.19 0.92
N ASN A 253 -9.16 5.73 0.03
CA ASN A 253 -9.35 4.31 -0.24
C ASN A 253 -8.18 3.84 -1.09
N CYS A 254 -7.19 3.26 -0.41
CA CYS A 254 -5.96 2.75 -1.00
C CYS A 254 -6.22 1.34 -1.57
N ALA A 255 -5.41 0.34 -1.22
CA ALA A 255 -5.57 -1.04 -1.62
C ALA A 255 -6.76 -1.73 -0.89
N GLY A 256 -6.81 -3.05 -0.90
CA GLY A 256 -7.94 -3.79 -0.35
C GLY A 256 -7.75 -5.30 -0.36
N GLY A 257 -8.86 -6.03 -0.31
CA GLY A 257 -8.87 -7.48 -0.32
C GLY A 257 -10.20 -8.05 -0.81
N THR A 258 -10.18 -9.27 -1.33
CA THR A 258 -11.39 -9.96 -1.77
C THR A 258 -11.69 -11.13 -0.85
N THR A 259 -12.89 -11.18 -0.28
CA THR A 259 -13.25 -12.28 0.61
C THR A 259 -13.70 -13.51 -0.19
N PRO A 260 -13.46 -14.74 0.30
CA PRO A 260 -13.93 -15.95 -0.36
C PRO A 260 -15.47 -16.10 -0.46
N TRP A 261 -16.23 -15.27 0.27
CA TRP A 261 -17.69 -15.21 0.20
C TRP A 261 -18.22 -14.09 -0.71
N GLY A 262 -17.34 -13.41 -1.46
CA GLY A 262 -17.72 -12.50 -2.53
C GLY A 262 -18.08 -11.09 -2.08
N THR A 263 -17.51 -10.63 -0.95
CA THR A 263 -17.46 -9.21 -0.57
C THR A 263 -16.07 -8.65 -0.82
N VAL A 264 -15.96 -7.33 -0.88
CA VAL A 264 -14.71 -6.60 -1.11
C VAL A 264 -14.40 -5.73 0.10
N LEU A 265 -13.16 -5.77 0.56
CA LEU A 265 -12.61 -4.96 1.62
C LEU A 265 -11.81 -3.81 1.01
N SER A 266 -12.08 -2.59 1.43
CA SER A 266 -11.35 -1.38 1.04
C SER A 266 -10.67 -0.77 2.26
N ALA A 267 -9.46 -0.27 2.06
CA ALA A 267 -8.61 0.24 3.12
C ALA A 267 -8.56 1.76 3.13
N GLU A 268 -8.95 2.38 4.24
CA GLU A 268 -8.76 3.83 4.44
C GLU A 268 -7.36 4.10 5.00
N GLU A 269 -6.59 4.90 4.27
CA GLU A 269 -5.14 5.01 4.43
C GLU A 269 -4.74 6.43 4.89
N ASN A 270 -4.35 7.32 3.99
CA ASN A 270 -3.90 8.70 4.26
C ASN A 270 -5.01 9.70 4.69
N ILE A 271 -5.90 9.29 5.60
CA ILE A 271 -7.03 10.08 6.12
C ILE A 271 -6.64 11.40 6.79
N GLN A 272 -5.40 11.54 7.28
CA GLN A 272 -4.92 12.75 7.95
C GLN A 272 -4.87 13.97 7.04
N VAL A 273 -4.86 13.75 5.73
CA VAL A 273 -4.98 14.81 4.71
C VAL A 273 -6.38 15.44 4.77
N GLN A 274 -7.40 14.69 5.21
CA GLN A 274 -8.79 15.14 5.19
C GLN A 274 -9.33 15.54 6.56
N VAL A 275 -8.92 14.81 7.60
CA VAL A 275 -9.51 14.88 8.94
C VAL A 275 -8.44 14.74 10.03
N PRO A 276 -8.68 15.25 11.25
CA PRO A 276 -7.72 15.12 12.34
C PRO A 276 -7.47 13.65 12.72
N ASP A 277 -6.23 13.20 12.56
CA ASP A 277 -5.83 11.85 12.96
C ASP A 277 -5.78 11.62 14.49
N PRO A 278 -5.27 12.57 15.31
CA PRO A 278 -5.16 12.37 16.76
C PRO A 278 -6.50 12.29 17.51
N VAL A 279 -6.50 11.54 18.61
CA VAL A 279 -7.65 11.37 19.51
C VAL A 279 -7.30 11.63 20.98
N TYR A 280 -8.32 11.85 21.79
CA TYR A 280 -8.20 11.93 23.25
C TYR A 280 -8.19 10.54 23.91
N ALA A 281 -7.92 10.50 25.22
CA ALA A 281 -7.84 9.26 26.00
C ALA A 281 -9.13 8.42 26.00
N ASP A 282 -10.29 9.04 25.77
CA ASP A 282 -11.59 8.38 25.67
C ASP A 282 -11.97 7.98 24.22
N GLY A 283 -11.02 8.12 23.28
CA GLY A 283 -11.19 7.81 21.86
C GLY A 283 -11.94 8.87 21.05
N THR A 284 -12.37 9.98 21.65
CA THR A 284 -13.03 11.06 20.92
C THR A 284 -12.04 11.84 20.05
N SER A 285 -12.51 12.30 18.88
CA SER A 285 -11.66 12.95 17.87
C SER A 285 -11.20 14.33 18.33
N PHE A 286 -10.04 14.76 17.83
CA PHE A 286 -9.69 16.17 17.84
C PHE A 286 -10.69 17.00 17.00
N PRO A 287 -10.87 18.29 17.32
CA PRO A 287 -11.80 19.13 16.57
C PRO A 287 -11.39 19.29 15.09
N PRO A 288 -12.36 19.40 14.15
CA PRO A 288 -12.07 19.55 12.72
C PRO A 288 -11.14 20.71 12.37
N ASP A 289 -11.08 21.75 13.22
CA ASP A 289 -10.20 22.91 13.03
C ASP A 289 -8.69 22.60 13.08
N ARG A 290 -8.31 21.39 13.51
CA ARG A 290 -6.92 20.92 13.50
C ARG A 290 -6.39 20.59 12.11
N VAL A 291 -7.29 20.43 11.14
CA VAL A 291 -6.95 20.26 9.73
C VAL A 291 -7.65 21.36 8.96
N THR A 292 -6.88 22.27 8.36
CA THR A 292 -7.43 23.37 7.55
C THR A 292 -7.60 22.94 6.11
N PHE A 293 -8.57 23.53 5.42
CA PHE A 293 -8.65 23.42 3.97
C PHE A 293 -7.52 24.21 3.32
N THR A 294 -6.82 23.57 2.38
CA THR A 294 -5.79 24.19 1.52
C THR A 294 -6.07 23.84 0.06
N ILE A 295 -5.75 24.79 -0.82
CA ILE A 295 -5.78 24.59 -2.27
C ILE A 295 -4.73 25.47 -2.91
N ASP A 296 -3.85 24.86 -3.68
CA ASP A 296 -2.92 25.53 -4.58
C ASP A 296 -2.58 24.63 -5.79
N GLU A 297 -1.49 24.95 -6.49
CA GLU A 297 -1.04 24.17 -7.64
C GLU A 297 -0.34 22.86 -7.25
N GLU A 298 -0.17 22.52 -5.98
CA GLU A 298 0.47 21.28 -5.54
C GLU A 298 -0.46 20.41 -4.68
N GLU A 299 -1.41 21.02 -3.95
CA GLU A 299 -2.25 20.31 -2.99
C GLU A 299 -3.72 20.76 -3.04
N VAL A 300 -4.63 19.79 -2.90
CA VAL A 300 -6.01 20.02 -2.44
C VAL A 300 -6.19 19.16 -1.20
N SER A 301 -6.30 19.78 -0.02
CA SER A 301 -6.30 19.06 1.27
C SER A 301 -7.33 19.62 2.25
N GLY A 302 -7.63 18.86 3.30
CA GLY A 302 -8.63 19.20 4.31
C GLY A 302 -10.07 19.23 3.79
N GLN A 303 -10.44 18.38 2.81
CA GLN A 303 -11.81 18.40 2.27
C GLN A 303 -12.87 18.03 3.30
N GLY A 304 -12.52 17.19 4.28
CA GLY A 304 -13.39 16.83 5.39
C GLY A 304 -13.65 17.99 6.39
N ASN A 305 -12.79 19.01 6.43
CA ASN A 305 -12.90 20.12 7.38
C ASN A 305 -14.24 20.87 7.24
N VAL A 306 -14.59 21.29 6.02
CA VAL A 306 -15.77 22.14 5.80
C VAL A 306 -17.10 21.44 6.13
N PHE A 307 -17.10 20.11 6.15
CA PHE A 307 -18.25 19.27 6.51
C PHE A 307 -18.23 18.85 7.98
N GLY A 308 -17.19 19.20 8.74
CA GLY A 308 -17.08 18.86 10.17
C GLY A 308 -16.96 17.36 10.42
N LEU A 309 -16.31 16.62 9.53
CA LEU A 309 -16.14 15.17 9.64
C LEU A 309 -15.24 14.84 10.85
N ALA A 310 -15.65 13.87 11.68
CA ALA A 310 -14.91 13.45 12.86
C ALA A 310 -13.82 12.44 12.48
N GLY A 311 -12.55 12.77 12.73
CA GLY A 311 -11.42 11.97 12.24
C GLY A 311 -11.29 10.56 12.84
N ASN A 312 -11.87 10.32 14.02
CA ASN A 312 -11.92 8.98 14.62
C ASN A 312 -12.85 8.00 13.89
N LYS A 313 -13.64 8.47 12.91
CA LYS A 313 -14.54 7.66 12.08
C LYS A 313 -13.93 7.23 10.73
N TYR A 314 -12.67 7.56 10.49
CA TYR A 314 -11.93 7.19 9.29
C TYR A 314 -10.66 6.46 9.65
N GLY A 315 -10.06 5.77 8.68
CA GLY A 315 -8.87 4.94 8.86
C GLY A 315 -9.24 3.51 9.24
N TRP A 316 -10.35 3.01 8.70
CA TRP A 316 -10.88 1.67 8.96
C TRP A 316 -10.96 0.87 7.66
N ILE A 317 -11.02 -0.46 7.78
CA ILE A 317 -11.47 -1.31 6.68
C ILE A 317 -12.98 -1.18 6.47
N VAL A 318 -13.37 -0.97 5.22
CA VAL A 318 -14.75 -0.91 4.74
C VAL A 318 -15.07 -2.18 3.94
N GLU A 319 -16.04 -2.97 4.38
CA GLU A 319 -16.56 -4.11 3.61
C GLU A 319 -17.78 -3.72 2.78
N VAL A 320 -17.82 -4.12 1.51
CA VAL A 320 -18.94 -3.92 0.57
C VAL A 320 -19.27 -5.24 -0.12
N ASP A 321 -20.55 -5.60 -0.18
CA ASP A 321 -21.06 -6.64 -1.07
C ASP A 321 -21.36 -6.03 -2.46
N PRO A 322 -20.54 -6.30 -3.50
CA PRO A 322 -20.79 -5.74 -4.82
C PRO A 322 -22.10 -6.24 -5.43
N ALA A 323 -22.56 -7.44 -5.05
CA ALA A 323 -23.80 -8.03 -5.56
C ALA A 323 -25.07 -7.45 -4.92
N ASN A 324 -24.96 -6.75 -3.79
CA ASN A 324 -26.08 -6.11 -3.11
C ASN A 324 -26.11 -4.60 -3.42
N PRO A 325 -26.99 -4.10 -4.31
CA PRO A 325 -27.02 -2.68 -4.67
C PRO A 325 -27.45 -1.75 -3.52
N LYS A 326 -27.93 -2.31 -2.40
CA LYS A 326 -28.31 -1.57 -1.19
C LYS A 326 -27.22 -1.57 -0.12
N ASP A 327 -26.10 -2.24 -0.36
CA ASP A 327 -24.94 -2.18 0.52
C ASP A 327 -24.05 -1.00 0.14
N PHE A 328 -23.93 -0.06 1.07
CA PHE A 328 -23.09 1.14 0.95
C PHE A 328 -21.82 1.06 1.78
N GLY A 329 -21.58 -0.05 2.50
CA GLY A 329 -20.34 -0.29 3.22
C GLY A 329 -20.49 -0.40 4.72
N THR A 330 -19.67 -1.26 5.32
CA THR A 330 -19.57 -1.47 6.77
C THR A 330 -18.13 -1.29 7.24
N LYS A 331 -17.90 -0.39 8.20
CA LYS A 331 -16.58 -0.22 8.84
C LYS A 331 -16.38 -1.23 9.98
N HIS A 332 -15.32 -2.03 9.93
CA HIS A 332 -15.05 -3.08 10.94
C HIS A 332 -14.01 -2.65 11.97
N THR A 333 -14.46 -2.20 13.15
CA THR A 333 -13.54 -1.50 14.07
C THR A 333 -12.62 -2.44 14.84
N TRP A 334 -12.90 -3.74 14.88
CA TRP A 334 -11.99 -4.72 15.47
C TRP A 334 -10.69 -4.88 14.67
N LEU A 335 -10.68 -4.46 13.41
CA LEU A 335 -9.49 -4.49 12.57
C LEU A 335 -8.50 -3.36 12.90
N GLY A 336 -8.90 -2.44 13.80
CA GLY A 336 -8.11 -1.31 14.26
C GLY A 336 -8.23 -0.09 13.35
N ARG A 337 -7.79 1.07 13.85
CA ARG A 337 -7.73 2.32 13.10
C ARG A 337 -6.30 2.76 12.89
N TYR A 338 -5.88 2.80 11.63
CA TYR A 338 -4.57 3.26 11.18
C TYR A 338 -4.63 3.55 9.67
N ARG A 339 -3.49 3.81 9.02
CA ARG A 339 -3.43 4.01 7.57
C ARG A 339 -3.38 2.64 6.90
N HIS A 340 -4.53 2.04 6.67
CA HIS A 340 -4.57 0.69 6.13
C HIS A 340 -4.15 0.66 4.67
N GLU A 341 -3.31 -0.28 4.31
CA GLU A 341 -3.09 -0.67 2.92
C GLU A 341 -3.93 -1.92 2.56
N ALA A 342 -3.45 -2.78 1.66
CA ALA A 342 -4.12 -4.00 1.27
C ALA A 342 -4.24 -5.00 2.43
N VAL A 343 -5.13 -5.98 2.22
CA VAL A 343 -5.54 -6.90 3.29
C VAL A 343 -5.50 -8.36 2.86
N GLY A 344 -4.72 -9.14 3.60
CA GLY A 344 -4.72 -10.59 3.49
C GLY A 344 -5.81 -11.20 4.37
N VAL A 345 -6.70 -12.03 3.80
CA VAL A 345 -7.73 -12.74 4.59
C VAL A 345 -7.55 -14.25 4.45
N ARG A 346 -7.27 -14.90 5.57
CA ARG A 346 -7.10 -16.35 5.67
C ARG A 346 -8.36 -16.98 6.26
N VAL A 347 -8.99 -17.86 5.47
CA VAL A 347 -10.34 -18.40 5.75
C VAL A 347 -10.33 -19.91 5.59
N GLU A 348 -10.39 -20.63 6.72
CA GLU A 348 -10.33 -22.10 6.74
C GLU A 348 -11.46 -22.68 7.58
N ALA A 349 -12.18 -23.66 7.03
CA ALA A 349 -13.26 -24.32 7.76
C ALA A 349 -12.74 -24.96 9.06
N GLY A 350 -13.46 -24.74 10.16
CA GLY A 350 -13.11 -25.23 11.50
C GLY A 350 -12.06 -24.41 12.24
N LYS A 351 -11.46 -23.38 11.60
CA LYS A 351 -10.50 -22.47 12.24
C LYS A 351 -11.06 -21.06 12.37
N PRO A 352 -10.55 -20.24 13.30
CA PRO A 352 -10.79 -18.81 13.29
C PRO A 352 -10.40 -18.17 11.95
N LEU A 353 -11.14 -17.14 11.55
CA LEU A 353 -10.71 -16.25 10.47
C LEU A 353 -9.50 -15.45 10.96
N ALA A 354 -8.48 -15.34 10.12
CA ALA A 354 -7.38 -14.42 10.33
C ALA A 354 -7.35 -13.34 9.24
N PHE A 355 -7.13 -12.10 9.64
CA PHE A 355 -7.01 -10.93 8.77
C PHE A 355 -5.66 -10.27 9.05
N TYR A 356 -4.96 -9.84 8.01
CA TYR A 356 -3.66 -9.18 8.09
C TYR A 356 -3.70 -7.86 7.32
N SER A 357 -3.01 -6.84 7.83
CA SER A 357 -2.94 -5.53 7.18
C SER A 357 -1.72 -4.74 7.69
N GLY A 358 -1.15 -3.92 6.81
CA GLY A 358 -0.11 -2.94 7.13
C GLY A 358 -0.70 -1.59 7.58
N CYS A 359 0.06 -0.86 8.38
CA CYS A 359 -0.13 0.57 8.58
C CYS A 359 0.92 1.34 7.78
N ASP A 360 0.59 1.90 6.61
CA ASP A 360 1.55 2.64 5.79
C ASP A 360 1.92 3.97 6.45
N ARG A 361 2.85 3.86 7.38
CA ARG A 361 3.57 4.96 7.98
C ARG A 361 5.03 4.59 7.98
N ARG A 362 5.89 5.59 7.93
CA ARG A 362 7.25 5.39 8.43
C ARG A 362 7.12 5.06 9.91
N SER A 363 7.73 3.96 10.35
CA SER A 363 7.49 3.34 11.67
C SER A 363 6.11 2.68 11.84
N GLY A 364 5.41 2.36 10.76
CA GLY A 364 4.16 1.60 10.77
C GLY A 364 4.32 0.18 11.34
N HIS A 365 3.22 -0.57 11.42
CA HIS A 365 3.22 -1.92 11.99
C HIS A 365 2.46 -2.89 11.09
N ILE A 366 2.74 -4.18 11.27
CA ILE A 366 1.91 -5.25 10.72
C ILE A 366 0.92 -5.70 11.80
N TYR A 367 -0.34 -5.84 11.40
CA TYR A 367 -1.42 -6.26 12.26
C TYR A 367 -1.95 -7.64 11.85
N LYS A 368 -2.47 -8.35 12.84
CA LYS A 368 -3.25 -9.57 12.67
C LYS A 368 -4.52 -9.46 13.49
N PHE A 369 -5.68 -9.72 12.91
CA PHE A 369 -6.92 -9.94 13.64
C PHE A 369 -7.27 -11.43 13.59
N VAL A 370 -7.76 -11.97 14.70
CA VAL A 370 -8.28 -13.35 14.79
C VAL A 370 -9.71 -13.29 15.30
N SER A 371 -10.65 -13.87 14.55
CA SER A 371 -12.06 -13.92 14.96
C SER A 371 -12.25 -14.79 16.20
N ARG A 372 -13.25 -14.45 17.02
CA ARG A 372 -13.62 -15.28 18.19
C ARG A 372 -14.16 -16.64 17.75
N ASP A 373 -15.08 -16.62 16.78
CA ASP A 373 -15.79 -17.81 16.32
C ASP A 373 -15.10 -18.37 15.07
N PRO A 374 -15.13 -19.71 14.88
CA PRO A 374 -14.53 -20.35 13.70
C PRO A 374 -15.39 -20.18 12.46
N VAL A 375 -14.74 -20.24 11.30
CA VAL A 375 -15.39 -20.32 10.00
C VAL A 375 -16.03 -21.70 9.84
N SER A 376 -17.33 -21.75 9.53
CA SER A 376 -18.00 -23.03 9.23
C SER A 376 -17.89 -23.38 7.74
N ASN A 377 -18.21 -22.43 6.87
CA ASN A 377 -18.08 -22.55 5.41
C ASN A 377 -17.37 -21.30 4.88
N PRO A 378 -16.18 -21.42 4.26
CA PRO A 378 -15.42 -20.27 3.75
C PRO A 378 -16.16 -19.37 2.77
N LYS A 379 -17.14 -19.91 2.02
CA LYS A 379 -17.88 -19.16 0.99
C LYS A 379 -19.20 -18.56 1.47
N ASP A 380 -19.55 -18.74 2.74
CA ASP A 380 -20.79 -18.22 3.30
C ASP A 380 -20.72 -16.71 3.53
N LYS A 381 -21.62 -15.94 2.92
CA LYS A 381 -21.73 -14.49 3.10
C LYS A 381 -21.95 -14.07 4.55
N ALA A 382 -22.47 -14.97 5.39
CA ALA A 382 -22.60 -14.69 6.82
C ALA A 382 -21.24 -14.48 7.51
N ASN A 383 -20.12 -14.87 6.89
CA ASN A 383 -18.77 -14.73 7.48
C ASN A 383 -18.34 -13.29 7.74
N SER A 384 -18.94 -12.27 7.09
CA SER A 384 -18.75 -10.85 7.43
C SER A 384 -18.95 -10.58 8.93
N ARG A 385 -19.84 -11.35 9.59
CA ARG A 385 -20.06 -11.25 11.06
C ARG A 385 -18.79 -11.55 11.87
N LEU A 386 -17.87 -12.36 11.34
CA LEU A 386 -16.65 -12.77 12.04
C LEU A 386 -15.65 -11.62 12.19
N LEU A 387 -15.73 -10.59 11.34
CA LEU A 387 -14.95 -9.35 11.46
C LEU A 387 -15.46 -8.43 12.59
N SER A 388 -16.61 -8.75 13.20
CA SER A 388 -17.23 -7.93 14.24
C SER A 388 -16.91 -8.37 15.67
N ASP A 389 -16.22 -9.51 15.86
CA ASP A 389 -15.79 -9.96 17.18
C ASP A 389 -14.54 -10.86 17.15
N GLY A 390 -13.53 -10.51 17.95
CA GLY A 390 -12.24 -11.19 17.97
C GLY A 390 -11.19 -10.40 18.74
N MET A 391 -9.94 -10.49 18.29
CA MET A 391 -8.82 -9.76 18.90
C MET A 391 -7.86 -9.26 17.82
N LEU A 392 -7.43 -8.01 17.96
CA LEU A 392 -6.36 -7.41 17.15
C LEU A 392 -5.01 -7.59 17.83
N TYR A 393 -4.00 -7.88 17.03
CA TYR A 393 -2.62 -8.06 17.43
C TYR A 393 -1.70 -7.23 16.54
N ALA A 394 -0.55 -6.83 17.07
CA ALA A 394 0.53 -6.19 16.33
C ALA A 394 1.79 -7.06 16.34
N ALA A 395 2.54 -7.07 15.23
CA ALA A 395 3.71 -7.92 15.06
C ALA A 395 4.92 -7.42 15.86
N LYS A 396 5.65 -8.37 16.45
CA LYS A 396 7.03 -8.20 16.92
C LYS A 396 7.94 -9.13 16.14
N PHE A 397 8.81 -8.56 15.32
CA PHE A 397 9.86 -9.26 14.59
C PHE A 397 11.14 -9.29 15.42
N ASN A 398 11.79 -10.46 15.48
CA ASN A 398 13.10 -10.66 16.11
C ASN A 398 14.17 -10.83 15.03
N GLU A 399 15.40 -10.40 15.32
CA GLU A 399 16.53 -10.43 14.37
C GLU A 399 16.92 -11.83 13.87
N ASP A 400 16.51 -12.88 14.60
CA ASP A 400 16.81 -14.28 14.26
C ASP A 400 15.83 -14.91 13.26
N GLY A 401 14.93 -14.12 12.66
CA GLY A 401 13.92 -14.61 11.73
C GLY A 401 12.66 -15.14 12.41
N THR A 402 12.56 -15.07 13.74
CA THR A 402 11.34 -15.41 14.48
C THR A 402 10.49 -14.17 14.77
N GLY A 403 9.23 -14.36 15.13
CA GLY A 403 8.38 -13.29 15.60
C GLY A 403 7.18 -13.77 16.41
N ARG A 404 6.45 -12.82 16.98
CA ARG A 404 5.24 -13.07 17.78
C ARG A 404 4.21 -11.97 17.62
N TRP A 405 2.96 -12.30 17.90
CA TRP A 405 1.82 -11.38 17.88
C TRP A 405 1.54 -10.82 19.29
N ILE A 406 1.43 -9.50 19.43
CA ILE A 406 1.12 -8.80 20.69
C ILE A 406 -0.32 -8.33 20.67
N ALA A 407 -1.16 -8.83 21.58
CA ALA A 407 -2.57 -8.44 21.64
C ALA A 407 -2.75 -6.96 22.00
N LEU A 408 -3.71 -6.28 21.37
CA LEU A 408 -4.09 -4.90 21.68
C LEU A 408 -5.34 -4.89 22.56
N LYS A 409 -5.12 -5.07 23.87
CA LYS A 409 -6.16 -5.13 24.89
C LYS A 409 -5.73 -4.42 26.17
N PRO A 410 -6.66 -4.06 27.08
CA PRO A 410 -6.36 -3.23 28.25
C PRO A 410 -5.26 -3.77 29.18
N ASP A 411 -5.15 -5.09 29.35
CA ASP A 411 -4.16 -5.72 30.23
C ASP A 411 -2.80 -5.96 29.55
N THR A 412 -2.63 -5.59 28.27
CA THR A 412 -1.34 -5.70 27.58
C THR A 412 -0.32 -4.77 28.22
N PRO A 413 0.88 -5.26 28.61
CA PRO A 413 1.92 -4.42 29.20
C PRO A 413 2.41 -3.32 28.27
N VAL A 414 2.67 -2.14 28.84
CA VAL A 414 3.40 -1.06 28.17
C VAL A 414 4.88 -1.42 28.14
N ASN A 415 5.41 -1.59 26.93
CA ASN A 415 6.81 -1.94 26.71
C ASN A 415 7.31 -1.43 25.34
N PRO A 416 7.39 -0.12 25.11
CA PRO A 416 7.85 0.42 23.84
C PRO A 416 9.28 0.00 23.49
N GLU A 417 9.60 0.03 22.20
CA GLU A 417 10.97 -0.19 21.71
C GLU A 417 11.96 0.89 22.20
N ASP A 418 13.26 0.56 22.16
CA ASP A 418 14.33 1.51 22.44
C ASP A 418 14.57 2.40 21.19
N PRO A 419 14.40 3.74 21.27
CA PRO A 419 14.56 4.62 20.12
C PRO A 419 15.92 4.46 19.42
N SER A 420 17.00 4.07 20.13
CA SER A 420 18.31 3.89 19.51
C SER A 420 18.34 2.81 18.40
N THR A 421 17.45 1.83 18.50
CA THR A 421 17.29 0.74 17.52
C THR A 421 16.52 1.18 16.27
N ILE A 422 15.86 2.34 16.32
CA ILE A 422 14.97 2.83 15.26
C ILE A 422 15.72 3.81 14.35
N VAL A 423 15.52 3.72 13.04
CA VAL A 423 16.03 4.70 12.07
C VAL A 423 15.42 6.08 12.40
N GLY A 424 16.25 7.11 12.53
CA GLY A 424 15.81 8.44 12.97
C GLY A 424 15.69 8.62 14.50
N SER A 425 15.92 7.55 15.28
CA SER A 425 15.96 7.56 16.73
C SER A 425 14.72 8.19 17.39
N MET A 426 13.53 7.79 16.93
CA MET A 426 12.25 8.35 17.37
C MET A 426 11.15 7.31 17.37
N ILE A 427 10.31 7.33 18.41
CA ILE A 427 9.06 6.57 18.51
C ILE A 427 7.97 7.53 19.03
N ASN A 428 6.78 7.49 18.44
CA ASN A 428 5.65 8.28 18.91
C ASN A 428 4.82 7.49 19.93
N LEU A 429 4.66 8.02 21.15
CA LEU A 429 3.85 7.41 22.20
C LEU A 429 2.57 8.21 22.49
N PRO A 430 1.47 7.55 22.89
CA PRO A 430 0.24 8.23 23.31
C PRO A 430 0.52 9.29 24.38
N LYS A 431 0.14 10.54 24.08
CA LYS A 431 0.24 11.67 25.00
C LYS A 431 -1.01 11.69 25.86
N ARG A 432 -0.85 11.44 27.17
CA ARG A 432 -1.96 11.33 28.14
C ARG A 432 -1.72 12.17 29.39
N PRO A 433 -2.73 12.90 29.88
CA PRO A 433 -4.16 12.88 29.47
C PRO A 433 -4.53 13.80 28.28
N ASP A 434 -3.60 14.62 27.77
CA ASP A 434 -3.88 15.70 26.80
C ASP A 434 -4.44 15.25 25.43
N GLY A 435 -4.27 13.97 25.06
CA GLY A 435 -4.61 13.46 23.73
C GLY A 435 -3.48 13.61 22.72
N GLY A 436 -3.60 12.86 21.61
CA GLY A 436 -2.59 12.76 20.57
C GLY A 436 -1.35 11.97 20.98
N PHE A 437 -0.21 12.32 20.42
CA PHE A 437 1.06 11.60 20.59
C PHE A 437 2.21 12.56 20.91
N THR A 438 3.31 12.01 21.44
CA THR A 438 4.56 12.73 21.67
C THR A 438 5.74 11.93 21.13
N PRO A 439 6.68 12.57 20.40
CA PRO A 439 7.90 11.90 19.97
C PRO A 439 8.81 11.66 21.18
N VAL A 440 9.33 10.43 21.29
CA VAL A 440 10.29 10.01 22.31
C VAL A 440 11.57 9.54 21.64
N ARG A 441 12.71 10.06 22.12
CA ARG A 441 14.02 9.90 21.47
C ARG A 441 15.09 9.26 22.35
N THR A 442 14.80 9.02 23.63
CA THR A 442 15.80 8.53 24.59
C THR A 442 15.24 7.37 25.42
N LYS A 443 16.13 6.47 25.82
CA LYS A 443 15.80 5.36 26.72
C LYS A 443 15.21 5.84 28.05
N SER A 444 15.79 6.90 28.63
CA SER A 444 15.30 7.47 29.90
C SER A 444 13.84 7.93 29.82
N ALA A 445 13.43 8.52 28.69
CA ALA A 445 12.03 8.92 28.50
C ALA A 445 11.10 7.70 28.34
N ILE A 446 11.56 6.60 27.72
CA ILE A 446 10.83 5.33 27.71
C ILE A 446 10.68 4.77 29.13
N ASP A 447 11.75 4.77 29.92
CA ASP A 447 11.72 4.28 31.30
C ASP A 447 10.73 5.09 32.16
N GLN A 448 10.71 6.42 32.01
CA GLN A 448 9.72 7.29 32.66
C GLN A 448 8.29 6.97 32.20
N TYR A 449 8.09 6.70 30.91
CA TYR A 449 6.78 6.33 30.38
C TYR A 449 6.27 5.01 30.98
N LYS A 450 7.14 3.99 31.06
CA LYS A 450 6.85 2.68 31.69
C LYS A 450 6.64 2.77 33.20
N GLN A 451 7.24 3.76 33.86
CA GLN A 451 6.97 4.05 35.27
C GLN A 451 5.55 4.59 35.45
N LYS A 452 5.13 5.49 34.56
CA LYS A 452 3.82 6.15 34.59
C LYS A 452 2.65 5.24 34.17
N PHE A 453 2.84 4.41 33.15
CA PHE A 453 1.81 3.53 32.59
C PHE A 453 2.31 2.09 32.57
N LYS A 454 1.53 1.15 33.12
CA LYS A 454 1.88 -0.27 33.24
C LYS A 454 1.25 -1.11 32.14
N THR A 455 0.02 -0.78 31.77
CA THR A 455 -0.76 -1.50 30.76
C THR A 455 -1.38 -0.52 29.77
N LEU A 456 -1.80 -1.00 28.60
CA LEU A 456 -2.52 -0.16 27.64
C LEU A 456 -3.78 0.45 28.26
N GLY A 457 -4.46 -0.26 29.16
CA GLY A 457 -5.65 0.22 29.86
C GLY A 457 -5.42 1.44 30.77
N ASP A 458 -4.17 1.75 31.12
CA ASP A 458 -3.79 2.97 31.86
C ASP A 458 -3.74 4.21 30.95
N LEU A 459 -3.66 4.02 29.63
CA LEU A 459 -3.59 5.07 28.63
C LEU A 459 -4.97 5.55 28.16
N TYR A 460 -6.02 4.78 28.43
CA TYR A 460 -7.36 5.01 27.88
C TYR A 460 -8.44 5.03 28.97
N GLU A 461 -9.48 5.82 28.72
CA GLU A 461 -10.57 6.12 29.65
C GLU A 461 -11.92 5.56 29.16
N GLY A 462 -12.87 5.42 30.09
CA GLY A 462 -14.19 4.85 29.83
C GLY A 462 -14.41 3.51 30.53
N ASN A 463 -15.59 2.94 30.29
CA ASN A 463 -15.90 1.57 30.71
C ASN A 463 -15.10 0.53 29.88
N ALA A 464 -15.25 -0.76 30.18
CA ALA A 464 -14.47 -1.81 29.53
C ALA A 464 -14.54 -1.80 27.99
N ILE A 465 -15.75 -1.67 27.41
CA ILE A 465 -15.93 -1.67 25.96
C ILE A 465 -15.43 -0.37 25.33
N GLU A 466 -15.62 0.77 26.00
CA GLU A 466 -15.13 2.07 25.55
C GLU A 466 -13.59 2.11 25.54
N LYS A 467 -12.93 1.52 26.56
CA LYS A 467 -11.47 1.40 26.58
C LYS A 467 -10.95 0.55 25.45
N GLN A 468 -11.57 -0.60 25.17
CA GLN A 468 -11.19 -1.42 24.01
C GLN A 468 -11.42 -0.64 22.70
N GLY A 469 -12.53 0.09 22.59
CA GLY A 469 -12.80 0.96 21.44
C GLY A 469 -11.75 2.05 21.27
N ALA A 470 -11.34 2.73 22.35
CA ALA A 470 -10.30 3.75 22.32
C ALA A 470 -8.92 3.19 21.96
N ILE A 471 -8.57 1.99 22.42
CA ILE A 471 -7.35 1.27 22.00
C ILE A 471 -7.37 1.02 20.48
N LEU A 472 -8.51 0.57 19.93
CA LEU A 472 -8.64 0.29 18.50
C LEU A 472 -8.63 1.57 17.66
N ILE A 473 -9.25 2.67 18.15
CA ILE A 473 -9.20 3.99 17.50
C ILE A 473 -7.76 4.56 17.46
N ASP A 474 -6.95 4.25 18.47
CA ASP A 474 -5.56 4.71 18.61
C ASP A 474 -4.54 3.59 18.33
N ALA A 475 -4.93 2.59 17.52
CA ALA A 475 -4.23 1.31 17.40
C ALA A 475 -2.75 1.44 16.97
N HIS A 476 -2.42 2.42 16.12
CA HIS A 476 -1.03 2.72 15.77
C HIS A 476 -0.19 3.09 17.01
N TYR A 477 -0.64 4.05 17.81
CA TYR A 477 0.11 4.48 18.98
C TYR A 477 0.00 3.51 20.15
N ALA A 478 -1.08 2.72 20.24
CA ALA A 478 -1.19 1.58 21.15
C ALA A 478 -0.14 0.50 20.84
N ALA A 479 0.08 0.20 19.56
CA ALA A 479 1.09 -0.75 19.11
C ALA A 479 2.52 -0.27 19.43
N ASN A 480 2.82 1.03 19.22
CA ASN A 480 4.06 1.64 19.70
C ASN A 480 4.22 1.46 21.22
N ALA A 481 3.15 1.68 22.00
CA ALA A 481 3.19 1.60 23.45
C ALA A 481 3.44 0.16 23.97
N CYS A 482 2.95 -0.88 23.29
CA CYS A 482 3.17 -2.27 23.70
C CYS A 482 4.43 -2.92 23.11
N GLY A 483 5.20 -2.20 22.29
CA GLY A 483 6.45 -2.69 21.71
C GLY A 483 6.28 -3.51 20.44
N ALA A 484 5.30 -3.19 19.61
CA ALA A 484 5.27 -3.68 18.23
C ALA A 484 6.50 -3.15 17.46
N THR A 485 7.00 -3.95 16.51
CA THR A 485 8.15 -3.52 15.70
C THR A 485 7.72 -2.36 14.80
N CYS A 486 8.49 -1.26 14.82
CA CYS A 486 8.39 -0.19 13.82
C CYS A 486 8.93 -0.72 12.48
N THR A 487 8.14 -0.64 11.41
CA THR A 487 8.44 -1.25 10.12
C THR A 487 8.68 -0.23 9.01
N ALA A 488 9.16 -0.71 7.86
CA ALA A 488 9.66 0.10 6.75
C ALA A 488 8.55 0.49 5.75
N ARG A 489 7.50 1.18 6.26
CA ARG A 489 6.30 1.54 5.49
C ARG A 489 5.62 0.31 4.88
N PRO A 490 4.91 -0.48 5.69
CA PRO A 490 4.22 -1.66 5.20
C PRO A 490 3.05 -1.23 4.33
N GLU A 491 3.07 -1.68 3.07
CA GLU A 491 1.97 -1.50 2.13
C GLU A 491 1.19 -2.83 2.09
N ASP A 492 1.20 -3.52 0.97
CA ASP A 492 0.33 -4.68 0.72
C ASP A 492 0.62 -5.90 1.60
N THR A 493 -0.44 -6.66 1.91
CA THR A 493 -0.41 -7.95 2.58
C THR A 493 -1.24 -8.98 1.79
N GLU A 494 -0.60 -10.05 1.32
CA GLU A 494 -1.25 -11.08 0.50
C GLU A 494 -1.10 -12.49 1.07
N ILE A 495 -2.17 -13.28 1.02
CA ILE A 495 -2.15 -14.68 1.48
C ILE A 495 -1.89 -15.60 0.28
N ALA A 496 -0.78 -16.32 0.34
CA ALA A 496 -0.44 -17.31 -0.66
C ALA A 496 -1.35 -18.55 -0.58
N PRO A 497 -1.47 -19.35 -1.66
CA PRO A 497 -2.28 -20.58 -1.66
C PRO A 497 -1.92 -21.60 -0.57
N ASP A 498 -0.68 -21.57 -0.06
CA ASP A 498 -0.23 -22.43 1.03
C ASP A 498 -0.60 -21.90 2.43
N GLY A 499 -1.23 -20.72 2.51
CA GLY A 499 -1.63 -20.05 3.76
C GLY A 499 -0.57 -19.15 4.38
N SER A 500 0.62 -19.03 3.77
CA SER A 500 1.66 -18.10 4.19
C SER A 500 1.35 -16.66 3.74
N LEU A 501 2.01 -15.69 4.38
CA LEU A 501 1.76 -14.26 4.19
C LEU A 501 2.94 -13.60 3.48
N TYR A 502 2.66 -12.79 2.47
CA TYR A 502 3.61 -11.90 1.82
C TYR A 502 3.29 -10.46 2.18
N ILE A 503 4.33 -9.64 2.35
CA ILE A 503 4.19 -8.26 2.78
C ILE A 503 5.16 -7.39 1.99
N SER A 504 4.70 -6.32 1.38
CA SER A 504 5.57 -5.29 0.83
C SER A 504 5.87 -4.20 1.85
N PHE A 505 7.08 -3.67 1.79
CA PHE A 505 7.55 -2.57 2.62
C PHE A 505 8.23 -1.57 1.69
N THR A 506 7.58 -0.45 1.40
CA THR A 506 7.99 0.40 0.28
C THR A 506 9.29 1.15 0.53
N SER A 507 9.60 1.54 1.78
CA SER A 507 10.82 2.31 2.06
C SER A 507 11.27 2.21 3.51
N GLY A 508 12.56 1.92 3.70
CA GLY A 508 13.22 1.93 5.01
C GLY A 508 13.78 3.30 5.45
N SER A 509 13.54 4.38 4.70
CA SER A 509 13.93 5.73 5.15
C SER A 509 13.03 6.26 6.26
N PRO A 510 13.54 7.14 7.14
CA PRO A 510 12.74 7.78 8.17
C PRO A 510 12.13 9.11 7.70
N ASP A 511 11.20 9.65 8.47
CA ASP A 511 10.84 11.07 8.45
C ASP A 511 10.86 11.68 9.86
N SER A 512 10.63 12.99 9.93
CA SER A 512 10.67 13.75 11.18
C SER A 512 9.39 13.70 12.01
N ARG A 513 8.27 13.25 11.43
CA ARG A 513 6.93 13.22 12.03
C ARG A 513 6.63 11.86 12.65
N ASP A 514 6.73 10.81 11.87
CA ASP A 514 6.28 9.46 12.19
C ASP A 514 7.46 8.58 12.67
N GLY A 515 8.66 8.71 12.08
CA GLY A 515 9.87 8.01 12.52
C GLY A 515 10.45 7.13 11.42
N GLY A 516 10.96 5.95 11.76
CA GLY A 516 11.53 5.00 10.79
C GLY A 516 11.45 3.55 11.27
N PRO A 517 11.94 2.59 10.48
CA PRO A 517 11.92 1.17 10.85
C PRO A 517 12.96 0.80 11.92
N ASP A 518 12.78 -0.38 12.51
CA ASP A 518 13.78 -1.06 13.33
C ASP A 518 14.97 -1.52 12.48
N LYS A 519 16.16 -0.99 12.79
CA LYS A 519 17.42 -1.27 12.08
C LYS A 519 17.87 -2.72 12.20
N ARG A 520 17.34 -3.49 13.16
CA ARG A 520 17.70 -4.91 13.35
C ARG A 520 17.02 -5.80 12.31
N VAL A 521 15.84 -5.40 11.84
CA VAL A 521 14.99 -6.17 10.93
C VAL A 521 15.11 -5.68 9.49
N PHE A 522 15.05 -4.36 9.29
CA PHE A 522 15.02 -3.76 7.95
C PHE A 522 16.42 -3.26 7.57
N LYS A 523 17.17 -4.13 6.89
CA LYS A 523 18.53 -3.87 6.41
C LYS A 523 18.61 -4.18 4.92
N GLY A 524 19.32 -3.35 4.17
CA GLY A 524 19.63 -3.62 2.76
C GLY A 524 20.54 -4.84 2.57
N PRO A 525 20.79 -5.24 1.31
CA PRO A 525 21.56 -6.44 0.97
C PRO A 525 22.95 -6.52 1.63
N ASN A 526 23.57 -5.38 1.94
CA ASN A 526 24.89 -5.28 2.56
C ASN A 526 24.84 -4.77 4.01
N GLY A 527 23.66 -4.83 4.64
CA GLY A 527 23.45 -4.40 6.04
C GLY A 527 23.11 -2.92 6.19
N GLU A 528 22.75 -2.21 5.12
CA GLU A 528 22.45 -0.78 5.15
C GLU A 528 21.15 -0.48 5.91
N ALA A 529 21.16 0.52 6.78
CA ALA A 529 19.96 1.09 7.39
C ALA A 529 20.17 2.59 7.64
N PRO A 530 19.40 3.51 7.01
CA PRO A 530 18.21 3.26 6.19
C PRO A 530 18.49 2.62 4.82
N TYR A 531 17.45 2.02 4.25
CA TYR A 531 17.43 1.47 2.89
C TYR A 531 16.16 1.92 2.17
N GLU A 532 16.30 2.77 1.15
CA GLU A 532 15.17 3.47 0.51
C GLU A 532 14.33 2.57 -0.39
N TYR A 533 14.94 1.58 -1.02
CA TYR A 533 14.35 0.88 -2.16
C TYR A 533 13.31 -0.20 -1.80
N GLY A 534 13.11 -0.45 -0.50
CA GLY A 534 12.06 -1.32 0.02
C GLY A 534 12.33 -2.83 -0.04
N PHE A 535 11.35 -3.60 0.43
CA PHE A 535 11.47 -5.02 0.76
C PHE A 535 10.16 -5.77 0.43
N VAL A 536 10.27 -7.06 0.14
CA VAL A 536 9.15 -8.00 0.17
C VAL A 536 9.49 -9.09 1.17
N MET A 537 8.68 -9.25 2.21
CA MET A 537 8.86 -10.23 3.28
C MET A 537 7.90 -11.40 3.10
N HIS A 538 8.36 -12.60 3.46
CA HIS A 538 7.56 -13.81 3.55
C HIS A 538 7.46 -14.26 5.01
N VAL A 539 6.24 -14.49 5.50
CA VAL A 539 5.92 -14.88 6.88
C VAL A 539 5.16 -16.20 6.87
N VAL A 540 5.60 -17.13 7.73
CA VAL A 540 4.95 -18.44 7.92
C VAL A 540 4.60 -18.60 9.39
N GLU A 541 3.33 -18.76 9.68
CA GLU A 541 2.85 -18.97 11.04
C GLU A 541 3.12 -20.40 11.52
N ASP A 542 3.38 -20.56 12.81
CA ASP A 542 3.69 -21.87 13.38
C ASP A 542 2.58 -22.88 13.10
N ASN A 543 2.97 -24.08 12.67
CA ASN A 543 2.08 -25.17 12.24
C ASN A 543 1.13 -24.81 11.09
N ASN A 544 1.40 -23.70 10.38
CA ASN A 544 0.51 -23.14 9.38
C ASN A 544 -0.92 -22.98 9.94
N ASP A 545 -1.04 -22.42 11.15
CA ASP A 545 -2.30 -22.20 11.83
C ASP A 545 -2.64 -20.69 11.92
N PRO A 546 -3.77 -20.23 11.35
CA PRO A 546 -4.23 -18.83 11.50
C PRO A 546 -4.44 -18.40 12.95
N ALA A 547 -4.54 -19.32 13.92
CA ALA A 547 -4.62 -18.98 15.35
C ALA A 547 -3.24 -18.87 16.05
N ALA A 548 -2.14 -19.18 15.36
CA ALA A 548 -0.81 -19.15 15.94
C ALA A 548 -0.41 -17.73 16.39
N MET A 549 0.33 -17.65 17.48
CA MET A 549 0.80 -16.39 18.09
C MET A 549 2.30 -16.15 17.86
N THR A 550 2.94 -17.04 17.08
CA THR A 550 4.36 -17.05 16.74
C THR A 550 4.51 -17.43 15.28
N PHE A 551 5.58 -16.93 14.66
CA PHE A 551 5.83 -17.10 13.24
C PHE A 551 7.33 -17.04 12.94
N GLN A 552 7.68 -17.52 11.74
CA GLN A 552 8.98 -17.32 11.10
C GLN A 552 8.84 -16.31 9.97
N TRP A 553 9.89 -15.55 9.70
CA TRP A 553 9.92 -14.56 8.62
C TRP A 553 11.28 -14.54 7.91
N LYS A 554 11.26 -14.14 6.64
CA LYS A 554 12.46 -13.87 5.83
C LYS A 554 12.19 -12.77 4.80
N MET A 555 13.21 -12.01 4.42
CA MET A 555 13.11 -11.13 3.25
C MET A 555 13.21 -11.98 1.99
N MET A 556 12.15 -11.98 1.18
CA MET A 556 12.07 -12.71 -0.08
C MET A 556 12.77 -11.94 -1.20
N ALA A 557 12.50 -10.64 -1.31
CA ALA A 557 13.12 -9.74 -2.28
C ALA A 557 13.42 -8.38 -1.65
N MET A 558 14.36 -7.65 -2.24
CA MET A 558 14.66 -6.26 -1.91
C MET A 558 14.75 -5.46 -3.20
N GLY A 559 14.22 -4.24 -3.19
CA GLY A 559 14.45 -3.30 -4.29
C GLY A 559 15.92 -2.90 -4.38
N GLY A 560 16.26 -2.00 -5.29
CA GLY A 560 17.61 -1.46 -5.44
C GLY A 560 18.32 -1.96 -6.69
N GLU A 561 19.51 -1.41 -6.92
CA GLU A 561 20.30 -1.70 -8.12
C GLU A 561 20.85 -3.14 -8.09
N PRO A 562 20.81 -3.90 -9.20
CA PRO A 562 21.34 -5.26 -9.25
C PRO A 562 22.82 -5.38 -8.89
N THR A 563 23.63 -4.38 -9.26
CA THR A 563 25.05 -4.32 -8.90
C THR A 563 25.32 -4.13 -7.40
N ALA A 564 24.30 -3.78 -6.62
CA ALA A 564 24.35 -3.63 -5.16
C ALA A 564 23.55 -4.72 -4.43
N GLY A 565 23.10 -5.76 -5.15
CA GLY A 565 22.33 -6.88 -4.61
C GLY A 565 20.82 -6.68 -4.57
N GLY A 566 20.28 -5.62 -5.19
CA GLY A 566 18.84 -5.40 -5.33
C GLY A 566 18.24 -6.12 -6.54
N ALA A 567 16.91 -6.21 -6.60
CA ALA A 567 16.19 -6.93 -7.66
C ALA A 567 15.98 -6.11 -8.96
N GLY A 568 16.34 -4.83 -8.99
CA GLY A 568 16.17 -3.96 -10.17
C GLY A 568 14.89 -3.12 -10.18
N PHE A 569 13.97 -3.34 -9.24
CA PHE A 569 12.85 -2.46 -8.93
C PHE A 569 13.14 -1.57 -7.72
N SER A 570 12.29 -0.59 -7.42
CA SER A 570 12.37 0.23 -6.20
C SER A 570 10.98 0.55 -5.69
N ASN A 571 10.82 0.64 -4.38
CA ASN A 571 9.56 0.96 -3.71
C ASN A 571 8.43 -0.01 -4.10
N PRO A 572 8.56 -1.31 -3.75
CA PRO A 572 7.49 -2.27 -3.96
C PRO A 572 6.26 -1.88 -3.13
N ASP A 573 5.11 -1.90 -3.78
CA ASP A 573 3.81 -1.55 -3.22
C ASP A 573 2.85 -2.74 -3.36
N ASN A 574 1.82 -2.67 -4.22
CA ASN A 574 0.82 -3.73 -4.27
C ASN A 574 1.44 -5.07 -4.71
N LEU A 575 0.89 -6.15 -4.16
CA LEU A 575 1.25 -7.52 -4.44
C LEU A 575 0.07 -8.24 -5.07
N LEU A 576 0.39 -9.27 -5.85
CA LEU A 576 -0.56 -10.31 -6.24
C LEU A 576 0.16 -11.64 -6.15
N ILE A 577 -0.39 -12.58 -5.39
CA ILE A 577 0.11 -13.96 -5.37
C ILE A 577 -0.75 -14.77 -6.31
N ASP A 578 -0.17 -15.23 -7.42
CA ASP A 578 -0.92 -16.06 -8.36
C ASP A 578 -1.21 -17.45 -7.78
N PRO A 579 -2.11 -18.24 -8.39
CA PRO A 579 -2.49 -19.50 -7.78
C PRO A 579 -1.42 -20.60 -7.86
N ASP A 580 -0.27 -20.35 -8.52
CA ASP A 580 0.91 -21.22 -8.48
C ASP A 580 1.91 -20.75 -7.39
N GLY A 581 1.58 -19.67 -6.68
CA GLY A 581 2.33 -19.10 -5.57
C GLY A 581 3.42 -18.13 -6.00
N HIS A 582 3.44 -17.68 -7.25
CA HIS A 582 4.41 -16.69 -7.72
C HIS A 582 3.97 -15.26 -7.35
N VAL A 583 4.94 -14.37 -7.18
CA VAL A 583 4.69 -13.01 -6.68
C VAL A 583 4.74 -12.02 -7.83
N TRP A 584 3.68 -11.25 -7.96
CA TRP A 584 3.59 -10.07 -8.81
C TRP A 584 3.75 -8.83 -7.92
N ILE A 585 4.58 -7.88 -8.34
CA ILE A 585 4.96 -6.71 -7.54
C ILE A 585 4.77 -5.46 -8.39
N VAL A 586 3.91 -4.53 -7.99
CA VAL A 586 3.93 -3.17 -8.54
C VAL A 586 4.85 -2.28 -7.73
N THR A 587 5.28 -1.17 -8.32
CA THR A 587 6.16 -0.20 -7.66
C THR A 587 5.51 1.17 -7.55
N ASP A 588 5.69 1.83 -6.41
CA ASP A 588 5.36 3.23 -6.18
C ASP A 588 6.59 4.06 -5.76
N MET A 589 7.42 4.43 -6.73
CA MET A 589 8.33 5.55 -6.54
C MET A 589 7.57 6.86 -6.69
N SER A 590 7.68 7.71 -5.67
CA SER A 590 7.13 9.07 -5.66
C SER A 590 7.33 9.78 -7.01
N SER A 591 6.26 10.33 -7.58
CA SER A 591 6.23 10.96 -8.91
C SER A 591 7.32 12.01 -9.13
N ASP A 592 7.68 12.76 -8.08
CA ASP A 592 8.74 13.76 -8.13
C ASP A 592 10.16 13.17 -8.29
N LYS A 593 10.33 11.85 -8.15
CA LYS A 593 11.60 11.15 -8.39
C LYS A 593 11.66 10.41 -9.72
N LEU A 594 10.50 10.04 -10.29
CA LEU A 594 10.43 9.32 -11.55
C LEU A 594 11.19 10.06 -12.66
N ASN A 595 12.08 9.33 -13.34
CA ASN A 595 12.94 9.84 -14.41
C ASN A 595 13.70 11.14 -14.10
N LYS A 596 13.95 11.51 -12.84
CA LYS A 596 14.82 12.65 -12.53
C LYS A 596 16.25 12.34 -12.96
N ALA A 597 16.93 13.32 -13.56
CA ALA A 597 18.27 13.12 -14.08
C ALA A 597 19.26 12.79 -12.96
N VAL A 598 20.12 11.80 -13.20
CA VAL A 598 21.21 11.41 -12.29
C VAL A 598 22.52 11.52 -13.07
N PRO A 599 23.02 12.73 -13.35
CA PRO A 599 24.16 12.89 -14.26
C PRO A 599 25.48 12.34 -13.70
N LYS A 600 25.57 12.14 -12.38
CA LYS A 600 26.73 11.60 -11.66
C LYS A 600 26.25 10.86 -10.42
N ARG A 601 26.97 9.81 -10.02
CA ARG A 601 26.75 9.09 -8.76
C ARG A 601 27.47 9.73 -7.58
N ILE A 602 28.57 10.43 -7.84
CA ILE A 602 29.32 11.21 -6.86
C ILE A 602 29.17 12.70 -7.20
N GLY A 603 28.65 13.47 -6.24
CA GLY A 603 28.45 14.91 -6.35
C GLY A 603 29.74 15.72 -6.17
N LYS A 604 29.59 17.04 -6.09
CA LYS A 604 30.71 17.94 -5.74
C LYS A 604 31.23 17.56 -4.34
N ASN A 605 32.55 17.57 -4.17
CA ASN A 605 33.25 17.24 -2.91
C ASN A 605 33.20 15.76 -2.50
N GLY A 606 32.90 14.83 -3.42
CA GLY A 606 32.98 13.39 -3.12
C GLY A 606 31.76 12.82 -2.39
N VAL A 607 30.71 13.62 -2.16
CA VAL A 607 29.48 13.17 -1.50
C VAL A 607 28.68 12.27 -2.45
N PRO A 608 28.34 11.02 -2.06
CA PRO A 608 27.47 10.16 -2.87
C PRO A 608 26.09 10.77 -3.07
N THR A 609 25.50 10.54 -4.24
CA THR A 609 24.09 10.85 -4.50
C THR A 609 23.23 10.04 -3.54
N SER A 610 22.26 10.69 -2.89
CA SER A 610 21.36 10.02 -1.95
C SER A 610 20.52 8.95 -2.65
N GLN A 611 20.16 7.89 -1.93
CA GLN A 611 19.30 6.82 -2.47
C GLN A 611 17.97 7.37 -3.02
N SER A 612 17.36 8.34 -2.32
CA SER A 612 16.14 9.02 -2.78
C SER A 612 16.28 9.66 -4.16
N ASN A 613 17.45 10.23 -4.48
CA ASN A 613 17.73 10.82 -5.80
C ASN A 613 18.17 9.76 -6.83
N LEU A 614 18.79 8.67 -6.40
CA LEU A 614 19.13 7.54 -7.27
C LEU A 614 17.88 6.82 -7.81
N ARG A 615 16.70 7.01 -7.20
CA ARG A 615 15.42 6.50 -7.74
C ARG A 615 15.13 6.94 -9.19
N GLY A 616 15.65 8.09 -9.62
CA GLY A 616 15.54 8.54 -11.02
C GLY A 616 16.16 7.58 -12.04
N LEU A 617 17.03 6.66 -11.62
CA LEU A 617 17.63 5.62 -12.47
C LEU A 617 16.64 4.54 -12.90
N PHE A 618 15.59 4.28 -12.12
CA PHE A 618 14.70 3.11 -12.29
C PHE A 618 13.64 3.30 -13.38
N GLY A 619 13.37 4.54 -13.81
CA GLY A 619 12.42 4.83 -14.89
C GLY A 619 11.03 5.21 -14.39
N ASN A 620 9.99 4.75 -15.12
CA ASN A 620 8.59 4.80 -14.66
C ASN A 620 8.35 3.70 -13.62
N ASN A 621 7.27 3.85 -12.84
CA ASN A 621 6.75 2.74 -12.04
C ASN A 621 6.30 1.57 -12.94
N SER A 622 6.21 0.38 -12.37
CA SER A 622 6.24 -0.87 -13.14
C SER A 622 5.62 -2.05 -12.39
N LEU A 623 5.31 -3.11 -13.13
CA LEU A 623 4.82 -4.39 -12.63
C LEU A 623 5.86 -5.48 -12.95
N TRP A 624 6.24 -6.25 -11.93
CA TRP A 624 7.25 -7.30 -11.98
C TRP A 624 6.66 -8.65 -11.64
N PHE A 625 7.23 -9.71 -12.20
CA PHE A 625 6.93 -11.10 -11.89
C PHE A 625 8.15 -11.77 -11.26
N VAL A 626 7.95 -12.43 -10.12
CA VAL A 626 8.98 -13.13 -9.35
C VAL A 626 8.51 -14.57 -9.07
N PRO A 627 9.02 -15.57 -9.81
CA PRO A 627 8.77 -16.96 -9.51
C PRO A 627 9.27 -17.31 -8.10
N THR A 628 8.53 -18.17 -7.41
CA THR A 628 8.86 -18.64 -6.05
C THR A 628 9.34 -20.08 -6.02
N SER A 629 9.27 -20.78 -7.16
CA SER A 629 9.67 -22.17 -7.34
C SER A 629 10.28 -22.36 -8.74
N GLY A 630 10.89 -23.53 -8.97
CA GLY A 630 11.58 -23.84 -10.22
C GLY A 630 12.98 -23.20 -10.35
N GLU A 631 13.59 -23.34 -11.53
CA GLU A 631 14.97 -22.86 -11.80
C GLU A 631 15.09 -21.34 -11.76
N ASN A 632 13.98 -20.62 -11.97
CA ASN A 632 13.91 -19.17 -12.01
C ASN A 632 13.47 -18.54 -10.67
N ALA A 633 13.37 -19.35 -9.59
CA ALA A 633 12.91 -18.87 -8.30
C ALA A 633 13.76 -17.70 -7.76
N GLY A 634 13.11 -16.61 -7.37
CA GLY A 634 13.73 -15.40 -6.83
C GLY A 634 14.24 -14.40 -7.87
N ASN A 635 14.20 -14.74 -9.15
CA ASN A 635 14.55 -13.80 -10.22
C ASN A 635 13.37 -12.85 -10.51
N ALA A 636 13.66 -11.56 -10.69
CA ALA A 636 12.66 -10.56 -11.06
C ALA A 636 12.62 -10.31 -12.57
N TYR A 637 11.42 -10.34 -13.14
CA TYR A 637 11.17 -10.13 -14.56
C TYR A 637 10.18 -8.97 -14.76
N LEU A 638 10.59 -7.93 -15.48
CA LEU A 638 9.73 -6.78 -15.76
C LEU A 638 8.61 -7.18 -16.74
N PHE A 639 7.37 -7.01 -16.31
CA PHE A 639 6.18 -7.34 -17.10
C PHE A 639 5.53 -6.10 -17.71
N ALA A 640 5.28 -5.04 -16.94
CA ALA A 640 4.68 -3.81 -17.47
C ALA A 640 5.37 -2.54 -16.94
N MET A 641 5.27 -1.45 -17.69
CA MET A 641 5.70 -0.10 -17.28
C MET A 641 4.53 0.87 -17.38
N ALA A 642 4.36 1.70 -16.34
CA ALA A 642 3.35 2.73 -16.27
C ALA A 642 3.60 3.87 -17.28
N PRO A 643 2.56 4.68 -17.59
CA PRO A 643 2.75 6.01 -18.18
C PRO A 643 3.57 6.96 -17.30
N ILE A 644 3.83 8.15 -17.82
CA ILE A 644 4.62 9.16 -17.10
C ILE A 644 3.92 9.61 -15.83
N GLU A 645 4.68 9.63 -14.73
CA GLU A 645 4.22 10.08 -13.42
C GLU A 645 3.00 9.32 -12.90
N ALA A 646 2.73 8.13 -13.45
CA ALA A 646 1.74 7.20 -12.92
C ALA A 646 2.46 6.08 -12.17
N GLU A 647 1.70 5.43 -11.30
CA GLU A 647 1.95 4.08 -10.82
C GLU A 647 0.94 3.09 -11.39
N LEU A 648 1.27 1.80 -11.25
CA LEU A 648 0.38 0.69 -11.55
C LEU A 648 -0.07 0.11 -10.22
N THR A 649 -1.35 -0.16 -10.07
CA THR A 649 -1.93 -0.55 -8.77
C THR A 649 -3.04 -1.58 -8.99
N GLY A 650 -3.45 -2.24 -7.90
CA GLY A 650 -4.49 -3.27 -7.88
C GLY A 650 -4.35 -4.36 -8.95
N PRO A 651 -3.19 -5.02 -9.13
CA PRO A 651 -3.08 -6.14 -10.05
C PRO A 651 -4.05 -7.27 -9.61
N PHE A 652 -5.00 -7.63 -10.46
CA PHE A 652 -5.97 -8.70 -10.14
C PHE A 652 -6.09 -9.67 -11.31
N LEU A 653 -5.90 -10.97 -11.05
CA LEU A 653 -5.96 -12.00 -12.08
C LEU A 653 -7.37 -12.61 -12.13
N SER A 654 -7.96 -12.72 -13.34
CA SER A 654 -9.20 -13.47 -13.54
C SER A 654 -9.02 -14.93 -13.16
N ARG A 655 -10.12 -15.61 -12.81
CA ARG A 655 -10.06 -17.00 -12.34
C ARG A 655 -9.48 -17.97 -13.38
N ASP A 656 -9.76 -17.71 -14.66
CA ASP A 656 -9.23 -18.47 -15.80
C ASP A 656 -7.78 -18.09 -16.17
N ARG A 657 -7.21 -17.09 -15.47
CA ARG A 657 -5.86 -16.55 -15.65
C ARG A 657 -5.58 -15.98 -17.05
N GLN A 658 -6.61 -15.64 -17.82
CA GLN A 658 -6.46 -15.05 -19.16
C GLN A 658 -6.51 -13.52 -19.16
N THR A 659 -6.92 -12.91 -18.05
CA THR A 659 -7.06 -11.45 -17.91
C THR A 659 -6.36 -10.98 -16.64
N LEU A 660 -5.49 -9.99 -16.78
CA LEU A 660 -4.95 -9.22 -15.66
C LEU A 660 -5.66 -7.85 -15.65
N PHE A 661 -6.46 -7.58 -14.64
CA PHE A 661 -6.95 -6.23 -14.35
C PHE A 661 -5.82 -5.44 -13.70
N LEU A 662 -5.67 -4.19 -14.10
CA LEU A 662 -4.63 -3.31 -13.60
C LEU A 662 -5.12 -1.87 -13.63
N ALA A 663 -4.85 -1.11 -12.57
CA ALA A 663 -5.12 0.31 -12.54
C ALA A 663 -3.88 1.10 -12.97
N VAL A 664 -4.13 2.23 -13.64
CA VAL A 664 -3.16 3.30 -13.85
C VAL A 664 -3.64 4.46 -13.01
N GLN A 665 -2.94 4.73 -11.90
CA GLN A 665 -3.47 5.57 -10.82
C GLN A 665 -3.48 7.05 -11.21
N HIS A 666 -2.32 7.74 -11.24
CA HIS A 666 -2.27 9.21 -11.31
C HIS A 666 -1.39 9.75 -12.46
N PRO A 667 -1.67 9.45 -13.74
CA PRO A 667 -0.84 9.92 -14.86
C PRO A 667 -0.66 11.44 -14.87
N GLY A 668 0.58 11.89 -15.00
CA GLY A 668 0.93 13.31 -15.02
C GLY A 668 0.79 14.01 -13.66
N GLU A 669 0.95 13.29 -12.55
CA GLU A 669 0.80 13.87 -11.22
C GLU A 669 1.67 15.13 -10.98
N SER A 670 2.93 15.13 -11.42
CA SER A 670 3.88 16.21 -11.12
C SER A 670 3.88 17.34 -12.15
N ASN A 671 3.51 17.05 -13.41
CA ASN A 671 3.58 18.02 -14.51
C ASN A 671 2.24 18.26 -15.22
N GLY A 672 1.19 17.54 -14.85
CA GLY A 672 -0.15 17.66 -15.42
C GLY A 672 -0.23 17.22 -16.88
N ILE A 673 -1.00 17.98 -17.67
CA ILE A 673 -1.22 17.73 -19.09
C ILE A 673 0.10 17.88 -19.88
N ARG A 674 0.47 16.87 -20.67
CA ARG A 674 1.63 16.95 -21.57
C ARG A 674 1.37 17.89 -22.75
N GLN A 675 1.88 19.11 -22.60
CA GLN A 675 1.72 20.17 -23.59
C GLN A 675 2.47 19.87 -24.89
N ASN A 676 1.78 19.86 -26.03
CA ASN A 676 2.35 19.72 -27.38
C ASN A 676 3.34 18.56 -27.53
N LEU A 677 3.08 17.44 -26.83
CA LEU A 677 3.95 16.26 -26.78
C LEU A 677 5.39 16.57 -26.31
N LYS A 678 5.58 17.61 -25.48
CA LYS A 678 6.90 18.02 -24.95
C LYS A 678 7.65 16.85 -24.31
N SER A 679 8.95 16.81 -24.55
CA SER A 679 9.92 15.91 -23.92
C SER A 679 11.24 16.65 -23.66
N GLU A 680 12.07 16.08 -22.79
CA GLU A 680 13.40 16.57 -22.45
C GLU A 680 14.45 15.45 -22.52
N THR A 681 15.63 15.78 -23.05
CA THR A 681 16.79 14.90 -22.99
C THR A 681 17.42 14.95 -21.59
N ARG A 682 17.54 13.80 -20.93
CA ARG A 682 18.16 13.68 -19.60
C ARG A 682 19.31 12.66 -19.64
N LYS A 683 20.27 12.80 -18.71
CA LYS A 683 21.44 11.94 -18.58
C LYS A 683 21.45 11.19 -17.25
N TYR A 684 21.86 9.93 -17.29
CA TYR A 684 21.85 9.01 -16.16
C TYR A 684 23.18 8.27 -16.10
N ALA A 685 23.84 8.32 -14.95
CA ALA A 685 25.03 7.55 -14.63
C ALA A 685 24.57 6.13 -14.26
N MET A 686 24.50 5.24 -15.24
CA MET A 686 24.07 3.86 -15.10
C MET A 686 25.28 2.96 -14.79
N LYS A 687 25.02 1.70 -14.42
CA LYS A 687 26.04 0.66 -14.27
C LYS A 687 25.70 -0.54 -15.13
N THR A 688 26.71 -1.17 -15.72
CA THR A 688 26.59 -2.52 -16.29
C THR A 688 26.40 -3.55 -15.18
N THR A 689 26.00 -4.77 -15.51
CA THR A 689 25.90 -5.89 -14.55
C THR A 689 27.22 -6.17 -13.82
N ASP A 690 28.36 -5.88 -14.46
CA ASP A 690 29.70 -6.06 -13.89
C ASP A 690 30.15 -4.86 -13.03
N GLY A 691 29.34 -3.80 -12.97
CA GLY A 691 29.56 -2.62 -12.13
C GLY A 691 30.20 -1.43 -12.82
N ASP A 692 30.56 -1.52 -14.11
CA ASP A 692 31.17 -0.43 -14.86
C ASP A 692 30.16 0.70 -15.10
N GLU A 693 30.56 1.94 -14.80
CA GLU A 693 29.70 3.11 -15.01
C GLU A 693 29.67 3.54 -16.48
N PHE A 694 28.48 3.88 -16.98
CA PHE A 694 28.28 4.48 -18.29
C PHE A 694 27.20 5.56 -18.25
N THR A 695 27.18 6.43 -19.25
CA THR A 695 26.10 7.43 -19.39
C THR A 695 25.02 6.88 -20.31
N GLN A 696 23.80 6.76 -19.79
CA GLN A 696 22.60 6.56 -20.58
C GLN A 696 21.91 7.90 -20.81
N THR A 697 21.45 8.14 -22.04
CA THR A 697 20.64 9.29 -22.41
C THR A 697 19.19 8.86 -22.58
N ARG A 698 18.23 9.61 -22.03
CA ARG A 698 16.80 9.35 -22.19
C ARG A 698 16.06 10.53 -22.76
N GLN A 699 15.09 10.26 -23.65
CA GLN A 699 14.02 11.20 -23.95
C GLN A 699 12.89 10.99 -22.94
N VAL A 700 12.56 12.03 -22.17
CA VAL A 700 11.57 11.96 -21.09
C VAL A 700 10.41 12.91 -21.38
N PRO A 701 9.19 12.40 -21.61
CA PRO A 701 8.00 13.25 -21.70
C PRO A 701 7.79 14.11 -20.46
N ILE A 702 7.21 15.30 -20.63
CA ILE A 702 6.91 16.24 -19.54
C ILE A 702 5.40 16.38 -19.38
N GLY A 703 4.84 15.77 -18.33
CA GLY A 703 3.41 15.56 -18.14
C GLY A 703 2.91 14.29 -18.85
N SER A 704 1.61 14.00 -18.71
CA SER A 704 0.95 12.88 -19.37
C SER A 704 -0.26 13.30 -20.20
N ASN A 705 -0.54 12.57 -21.27
CA ASN A 705 -1.81 12.61 -22.02
C ASN A 705 -2.50 11.23 -22.03
N PHE A 706 -2.11 10.31 -21.15
CA PHE A 706 -2.70 8.97 -21.06
C PHE A 706 -4.12 9.05 -20.44
N PRO A 707 -5.12 8.32 -20.95
CA PRO A 707 -5.05 7.23 -21.93
C PRO A 707 -5.28 7.64 -23.40
N ASP A 708 -5.62 8.90 -23.67
CA ASP A 708 -6.01 9.35 -25.02
C ASP A 708 -4.82 9.48 -25.98
N LYS A 709 -3.61 9.70 -25.44
CA LYS A 709 -2.32 9.81 -26.17
C LYS A 709 -2.26 10.92 -27.22
N LYS A 710 -3.23 11.83 -27.23
CA LYS A 710 -3.28 13.00 -28.11
C LYS A 710 -2.62 14.19 -27.42
N ALA A 711 -1.95 15.04 -28.19
CA ALA A 711 -1.36 16.27 -27.68
C ALA A 711 -2.41 17.08 -26.88
N ASN A 712 -2.06 17.50 -25.67
CA ASN A 712 -2.89 18.33 -24.78
C ASN A 712 -4.18 17.67 -24.26
N ALA A 713 -4.34 16.36 -24.44
CA ALA A 713 -5.45 15.62 -23.86
C ALA A 713 -5.33 15.59 -22.33
N ALA A 714 -6.47 15.56 -21.64
CA ALA A 714 -6.46 15.46 -20.19
C ALA A 714 -5.90 14.08 -19.77
N PRO A 715 -4.91 14.00 -18.87
CA PRO A 715 -4.58 12.75 -18.24
C PRO A 715 -5.77 12.28 -17.40
N ARG A 716 -6.08 10.98 -17.47
CA ARG A 716 -7.21 10.40 -16.74
C ARG A 716 -6.75 9.11 -16.05
N PRO A 717 -6.83 9.03 -14.72
CA PRO A 717 -6.81 7.76 -13.99
C PRO A 717 -7.76 6.76 -14.65
N CYS A 718 -7.32 5.53 -14.86
CA CYS A 718 -8.17 4.53 -15.51
C CYS A 718 -7.86 3.10 -15.06
N VAL A 719 -8.78 2.20 -15.35
CA VAL A 719 -8.61 0.76 -15.20
C VAL A 719 -8.52 0.11 -16.56
N VAL A 720 -7.54 -0.77 -16.71
CA VAL A 720 -7.29 -1.54 -17.91
C VAL A 720 -7.44 -3.04 -17.65
N VAL A 721 -7.65 -3.78 -18.73
CA VAL A 721 -7.46 -5.22 -18.79
C VAL A 721 -6.31 -5.53 -19.72
N VAL A 722 -5.35 -6.34 -19.26
CA VAL A 722 -4.23 -6.85 -20.03
C VAL A 722 -4.52 -8.31 -20.38
N THR A 723 -4.40 -8.65 -21.66
CA THR A 723 -4.68 -10.00 -22.19
C THR A 723 -3.63 -10.42 -23.19
N LYS A 724 -3.40 -11.73 -23.30
CA LYS A 724 -2.53 -12.32 -24.32
C LYS A 724 -3.30 -12.53 -25.62
N SER A 725 -2.67 -12.21 -26.75
CA SER A 725 -3.26 -12.29 -28.10
C SER A 725 -3.68 -13.71 -28.50
N ASP A 726 -2.95 -14.72 -28.05
CA ASP A 726 -3.25 -16.14 -28.25
C ASP A 726 -4.28 -16.70 -27.25
N ARG A 727 -4.77 -15.87 -26.32
CA ARG A 727 -5.73 -16.21 -25.26
C ARG A 727 -5.26 -17.31 -24.31
N GLN A 728 -3.95 -17.55 -24.22
CA GLN A 728 -3.39 -18.45 -23.21
C GLN A 728 -3.31 -17.76 -21.83
N ASN A 729 -3.02 -18.56 -20.81
CA ASN A 729 -2.83 -18.09 -19.44
C ASN A 729 -1.66 -17.10 -19.38
N ILE A 730 -1.83 -16.05 -18.57
CA ILE A 730 -0.80 -15.03 -18.32
C ILE A 730 0.34 -15.62 -17.49
N THR A 731 0.04 -16.50 -16.53
CA THR A 731 0.98 -16.91 -15.47
C THR A 731 1.59 -18.30 -15.64
N SER A 732 1.45 -18.97 -16.79
CA SER A 732 1.98 -20.34 -16.94
C SER A 732 3.51 -20.34 -17.09
N ALA A 733 4.24 -20.43 -15.97
CA ALA A 733 5.70 -20.56 -15.96
C ALA A 733 6.19 -21.88 -16.57
#